data_AF-A0A9Y2P8H6-F1
#
_entry.id   AF-A0A9Y2P8H6-F1
#
_cell.length_a   1.000
_cell.length_b   1.000
_cell.length_c   1.000
_cell.angle_alpha   90.00
_cell.angle_beta   90.00
_cell.angle_gamma   90.00
#
_symmetry.space_group_name_H-M   'P 1'
#
loop_
_entity.id
_entity.type
_entity.pdbx_description
1 polymer ?
#
loop_
_entity_poly.entity_id
_entity_poly.type
_entity_poly.pdbx_seq_one_letter_code
_entity_poly.pdbx_strand_id
1 'polypeptide(L)'
;MAIGNTFQIEMETFDLLSGFKVASNSVASGGAYLQAGGSGEQRASYTFAAVSGSYDLGIGYFDESDGQSQISILVNGTEIQNFVWDIDAGGSTANQTSFVEHAISGVSLSAGDVIEIVGVKDGGEPLRTDYIDFVFVDGGGGGDTTSPFIQSSLAPDVGPAGAGSATMDVTVTFSDNVAIDVSSIDTGDITVTGPGGALLVSAVSVDISGDGTPRTATYTVDAPGGTWDVADEGSYNVALLAAEVEDTSGNFVSADPSMQGFTVDLSAAPPDPFRVEAETFTILSGFNVKNNNQASGGQYLQAGGSGEQRASYTFAAASGSYDLGIGHFDESDGQSQMSILVNGTEIHNFVWDIDAGGSTANQTSFVEHAISGVSLSAGDVIEIVGVKDGSEPLRTDYIDFVFVDGGGGGDTTSPFIQSSLAPDVGPAGAGSATMDVTVTFSDNVAIDVSSIDTGDITVTGPGGALTVSAVSVDIGGDGTPRTATYTVDAPGGTWDVADEGSYNVALMAAEVQDTSGNFVSADPSMQGFTVDLSAAPPDPFRVEAETFTILSGFTVKNNNHGSGGQYLQANGSGEQRASYAFAAASGIYDLEIGHFDESDGQSQMSILVNGFEVDSFIWNADAGSATADQTSFTEHIISDLSLTAGDVIEFVGFKDGSEPLRTDYIDFVFVNGGGGGAPTDIVFLPGQALVENAPGVVAGTLSVTDPDAGDTHSFLLSDPRFEVVGSQLKLKNGIRLDYELGDEIDLDVTAIDPGGLSVTRSLTVAVTDIDEVRFAAFGDYIVSPGMLSMADMIDGMNVDFIITTGDNGYALPIDDQIGPSFGDYIGNYSGAYGPGSEVNRFFPSLGNHDYSDVGLGAYLDYFSLPGNERYYDFQTGPVHFFALNSNGQEPDGRSSTSDQAQWLETELANSDALYKIVYFHHASYSSGFHGSNSALQWPFEDWGVTAVLTGHDHDYERILRDNNGDGETLPYFVTGLGGRIIREFDTPIPGSEARYNDDYGTMLVQASDASITFEFWSIADGGTLIDSYTIDLPGADPLLAGSADLIYGDPYNDSLNGLAGDEQLFAQGGDGEPVGGAEDDAPSGNPGNDWLYGQDGADVFQFTDESDGANFITDFEDGIDVIRFENITNVSDFEDLGFAQSGPDTVITLDAFTITLRDIDIDVLGPPDFVFA
;
A
#
# COMPACT_ATOMS: atom_id res chain seq x y z
N MET A 1 -3.43 1.31 -24.07
CA MET A 1 -2.36 0.39 -24.51
C MET A 1 -1.03 1.02 -24.12
N ALA A 2 -0.31 0.44 -23.16
CA ALA A 2 0.93 1.00 -22.60
C ALA A 2 2.13 0.94 -23.58
N ILE A 3 3.13 1.78 -23.32
CA ILE A 3 4.32 2.04 -24.14
C ILE A 3 5.26 0.83 -24.08
N GLY A 4 5.65 0.28 -25.25
CA GLY A 4 6.55 -0.87 -25.38
C GLY A 4 5.93 -2.19 -25.90
N ASN A 5 4.71 -2.16 -26.47
CA ASN A 5 4.04 -3.39 -26.93
C ASN A 5 4.76 -4.06 -28.11
N THR A 6 5.57 -5.08 -27.81
CA THR A 6 5.90 -6.14 -28.76
C THR A 6 4.74 -7.13 -28.80
N PHE A 7 4.22 -7.43 -29.99
CA PHE A 7 3.30 -8.56 -30.16
C PHE A 7 3.74 -9.46 -31.31
N GLN A 8 3.58 -10.77 -31.13
CA GLN A 8 4.02 -11.79 -32.07
C GLN A 8 2.83 -12.38 -32.81
N ILE A 9 2.98 -12.63 -34.11
CA ILE A 9 2.03 -13.38 -34.92
C ILE A 9 2.72 -14.61 -35.51
N GLU A 10 2.20 -15.78 -35.18
CA GLU A 10 2.68 -17.06 -35.68
C GLU A 10 2.36 -17.21 -37.18
N MET A 11 3.35 -17.61 -37.99
CA MET A 11 3.18 -17.66 -39.45
C MET A 11 2.17 -18.71 -39.88
N GLU A 12 1.95 -19.78 -39.11
CA GLU A 12 0.92 -20.78 -39.39
C GLU A 12 -0.51 -20.23 -39.31
N THR A 13 -0.70 -19.05 -38.74
CA THR A 13 -2.00 -18.37 -38.68
C THR A 13 -2.29 -17.50 -39.91
N PHE A 14 -1.31 -17.33 -40.82
CA PHE A 14 -1.47 -16.52 -42.03
C PHE A 14 -2.41 -17.20 -43.04
N ASP A 15 -3.13 -16.37 -43.81
CA ASP A 15 -3.91 -16.82 -44.96
C ASP A 15 -2.98 -17.35 -46.06
N LEU A 16 -3.05 -18.66 -46.32
CA LEU A 16 -2.19 -19.32 -47.31
C LEU A 16 -2.70 -19.05 -48.75
N LEU A 17 -2.04 -18.12 -49.43
CA LEU A 17 -2.40 -17.72 -50.79
C LEU A 17 -1.91 -18.72 -51.84
N SER A 18 -0.67 -19.22 -51.71
CA SER A 18 -0.16 -20.29 -52.59
C SER A 18 1.09 -21.00 -52.05
N GLY A 19 1.17 -22.31 -52.24
CA GLY A 19 2.42 -23.07 -52.15
C GLY A 19 2.91 -23.42 -50.74
N PHE A 20 2.83 -22.52 -49.77
CA PHE A 20 3.18 -22.79 -48.37
C PHE A 20 2.31 -23.90 -47.75
N LYS A 21 2.89 -24.59 -46.77
CA LYS A 21 2.22 -25.60 -45.94
C LYS A 21 2.70 -25.48 -44.50
N VAL A 22 1.80 -25.67 -43.55
CA VAL A 22 2.13 -25.78 -42.13
C VAL A 22 2.79 -27.13 -41.85
N ALA A 23 3.88 -27.14 -41.08
CA ALA A 23 4.55 -28.35 -40.61
C ALA A 23 4.90 -28.22 -39.13
N SER A 24 4.64 -29.27 -38.35
CA SER A 24 4.93 -29.27 -36.91
C SER A 24 6.42 -29.42 -36.64
N ASN A 25 6.93 -28.62 -35.70
CA ASN A 25 8.30 -28.72 -35.19
C ASN A 25 8.31 -28.23 -33.74
N SER A 26 8.87 -29.03 -32.82
CA SER A 26 8.89 -28.73 -31.39
C SER A 26 9.83 -27.58 -30.99
N VAL A 27 10.63 -27.06 -31.93
CA VAL A 27 11.55 -25.92 -31.73
C VAL A 27 10.95 -24.61 -32.23
N ALA A 28 9.92 -24.68 -33.08
CA ALA A 28 9.22 -23.50 -33.59
C ALA A 28 8.28 -22.92 -32.51
N SER A 29 8.09 -21.60 -32.50
CA SER A 29 7.04 -20.98 -31.70
C SER A 29 5.67 -21.52 -32.13
N GLY A 30 4.72 -21.59 -31.19
CA GLY A 30 3.42 -22.25 -31.43
C GLY A 30 3.47 -23.77 -31.75
N GLY A 31 4.66 -24.38 -31.91
CA GLY A 31 4.86 -25.78 -32.25
C GLY A 31 4.77 -26.12 -33.75
N ALA A 32 4.71 -25.12 -34.64
CA ALA A 32 4.65 -25.29 -36.08
C ALA A 32 5.33 -24.14 -36.84
N TYR A 33 5.61 -24.31 -38.13
CA TYR A 33 6.12 -23.25 -39.01
C TYR A 33 5.50 -23.36 -40.41
N LEU A 34 5.64 -22.32 -41.25
CA LEU A 34 5.35 -22.39 -42.69
C LEU A 34 6.55 -22.91 -43.48
N GLN A 35 6.30 -23.83 -44.42
CA GLN A 35 7.31 -24.39 -45.32
C GLN A 35 6.86 -24.40 -46.78
N ALA A 36 7.79 -24.09 -47.70
CA ALA A 36 7.51 -24.16 -49.14
C ALA A 36 7.18 -25.58 -49.64
N GLY A 37 5.96 -25.76 -50.16
CA GLY A 37 5.46 -27.01 -50.71
C GLY A 37 5.99 -27.37 -52.10
N GLY A 38 6.58 -26.43 -52.83
CA GLY A 38 7.12 -26.62 -54.19
C GLY A 38 8.31 -25.69 -54.49
N SER A 39 8.91 -25.81 -55.68
CA SER A 39 10.08 -25.01 -56.14
C SER A 39 9.67 -23.72 -56.88
N GLY A 40 8.40 -23.35 -56.83
CA GLY A 40 7.90 -22.09 -57.39
C GLY A 40 7.76 -21.05 -56.28
N GLU A 41 7.34 -19.85 -56.66
CA GLU A 41 6.96 -18.80 -55.72
C GLU A 41 5.83 -19.26 -54.80
N GLN A 42 5.96 -19.00 -53.50
CA GLN A 42 5.01 -19.33 -52.45
C GLN A 42 4.58 -18.01 -51.78
N ARG A 43 3.31 -17.92 -51.37
CA ARG A 43 2.70 -16.69 -50.84
C ARG A 43 1.81 -16.97 -49.64
N ALA A 44 1.91 -16.16 -48.60
CA ALA A 44 1.02 -16.13 -47.44
C ALA A 44 0.79 -14.69 -47.00
N SER A 45 -0.36 -14.36 -46.43
CA SER A 45 -0.70 -12.99 -46.02
C SER A 45 -1.32 -12.90 -44.64
N TYR A 46 -1.12 -11.75 -44.00
CA TYR A 46 -1.74 -11.37 -42.75
C TYR A 46 -2.30 -9.95 -42.89
N THR A 47 -3.50 -9.73 -42.34
CA THR A 47 -4.10 -8.38 -42.27
C THR A 47 -3.75 -7.77 -40.93
N PHE A 48 -3.01 -6.67 -40.96
CA PHE A 48 -2.55 -5.98 -39.77
C PHE A 48 -3.74 -5.38 -39.01
N ALA A 49 -3.95 -5.81 -37.77
CA ALA A 49 -5.12 -5.44 -36.96
C ALA A 49 -4.80 -4.53 -35.77
N ALA A 50 -3.51 -4.21 -35.53
CA ALA A 50 -3.10 -3.34 -34.43
C ALA A 50 -3.16 -1.85 -34.82
N VAL A 51 -2.84 -0.98 -33.86
CA VAL A 51 -2.86 0.48 -34.03
C VAL A 51 -1.93 0.92 -35.17
N SER A 52 -2.39 1.86 -36.00
CA SER A 52 -1.59 2.39 -37.10
C SER A 52 -0.34 3.11 -36.56
N GLY A 53 0.84 2.85 -37.12
CA GLY A 53 2.11 3.42 -36.65
C GLY A 53 3.33 2.90 -37.41
N SER A 54 4.53 3.24 -36.91
CA SER A 54 5.79 2.69 -37.40
C SER A 54 6.18 1.49 -36.55
N TYR A 55 6.65 0.41 -37.17
CA TYR A 55 6.98 -0.83 -36.49
C TYR A 55 8.34 -1.37 -36.94
N ASP A 56 9.11 -1.86 -35.98
CA ASP A 56 10.25 -2.74 -36.24
C ASP A 56 9.71 -4.19 -36.31
N LEU A 57 10.02 -4.89 -37.39
CA LEU A 57 9.55 -6.25 -37.63
C LEU A 57 10.67 -7.26 -37.37
N GLY A 58 10.46 -8.23 -36.47
CA GLY A 58 11.37 -9.34 -36.23
C GLY A 58 10.88 -10.62 -36.89
N ILE A 59 11.59 -11.19 -37.85
CA ILE A 59 11.15 -12.40 -38.57
C ILE A 59 11.98 -13.60 -38.12
N GLY A 60 11.35 -14.56 -37.46
CA GLY A 60 11.95 -15.84 -37.10
C GLY A 60 11.93 -16.85 -38.25
N TYR A 61 13.07 -17.46 -38.57
CA TYR A 61 13.17 -18.47 -39.63
C TYR A 61 14.32 -19.46 -39.40
N PHE A 62 14.36 -20.54 -40.18
CA PHE A 62 15.43 -21.53 -40.12
C PHE A 62 16.34 -21.45 -41.35
N ASP A 63 17.59 -21.05 -41.16
CA ASP A 63 18.64 -20.92 -42.18
C ASP A 63 19.50 -22.21 -42.19
N GLU A 64 19.34 -23.05 -43.21
CA GLU A 64 20.01 -24.36 -43.31
C GLU A 64 21.21 -24.32 -44.27
N SER A 65 22.34 -24.92 -43.86
CA SER A 65 23.64 -24.85 -44.55
C SER A 65 23.77 -25.59 -45.90
N ASP A 66 22.65 -25.99 -46.53
CA ASP A 66 22.65 -26.76 -47.79
C ASP A 66 21.91 -26.09 -48.96
N GLY A 67 21.51 -24.82 -48.84
CA GLY A 67 20.95 -24.03 -49.94
C GLY A 67 20.89 -22.52 -49.65
N GLN A 68 20.22 -21.78 -50.53
CA GLN A 68 20.00 -20.33 -50.40
C GLN A 68 18.58 -19.95 -50.85
N SER A 69 17.62 -20.05 -49.94
CA SER A 69 16.24 -19.65 -50.16
C SER A 69 16.10 -18.14 -50.11
N GLN A 70 15.12 -17.62 -50.85
CA GLN A 70 14.89 -16.18 -50.93
C GLN A 70 13.49 -15.85 -50.43
N ILE A 71 13.38 -14.76 -49.67
CA ILE A 71 12.13 -14.24 -49.14
C ILE A 71 12.03 -12.72 -49.38
N SER A 72 10.84 -12.28 -49.78
CA SER A 72 10.44 -10.88 -49.91
C SER A 72 9.26 -10.61 -48.98
N ILE A 73 9.30 -9.47 -48.30
CA ILE A 73 8.20 -8.96 -47.47
C ILE A 73 7.56 -7.79 -48.19
N LEU A 74 6.25 -7.85 -48.38
CA LEU A 74 5.47 -6.82 -49.06
C LEU A 74 4.42 -6.24 -48.09
N VAL A 75 4.20 -4.93 -48.17
CA VAL A 75 3.08 -4.24 -47.50
C VAL A 75 2.19 -3.65 -48.59
N ASN A 76 0.90 -4.01 -48.58
CA ASN A 76 -0.08 -3.59 -49.58
C ASN A 76 0.39 -3.85 -51.03
N GLY A 77 1.11 -4.95 -51.23
CA GLY A 77 1.67 -5.36 -52.54
C GLY A 77 2.94 -4.63 -52.96
N THR A 78 3.53 -3.79 -52.10
CA THR A 78 4.83 -3.14 -52.34
C THR A 78 5.92 -3.85 -51.55
N GLU A 79 6.99 -4.32 -52.22
CA GLU A 79 8.15 -4.96 -51.57
C GLU A 79 8.91 -3.93 -50.71
N ILE A 80 8.98 -4.19 -49.40
CA ILE A 80 9.69 -3.35 -48.44
C ILE A 80 11.10 -3.90 -48.13
N GLN A 81 11.27 -5.22 -48.23
CA GLN A 81 12.55 -5.89 -47.97
C GLN A 81 12.64 -7.20 -48.77
N ASN A 82 13.85 -7.56 -49.17
CA ASN A 82 14.17 -8.82 -49.85
C ASN A 82 15.55 -9.31 -49.40
N PHE A 83 15.61 -10.54 -48.90
CA PHE A 83 16.85 -11.13 -48.40
C PHE A 83 16.95 -12.62 -48.72
N VAL A 84 18.18 -13.12 -48.70
CA VAL A 84 18.54 -14.51 -48.96
C VAL A 84 19.01 -15.12 -47.64
N TRP A 85 18.60 -16.35 -47.40
CA TRP A 85 19.05 -17.15 -46.25
C TRP A 85 20.40 -17.76 -46.63
N ASP A 86 21.47 -17.22 -46.06
CA ASP A 86 22.87 -17.58 -46.39
C ASP A 86 23.77 -17.27 -45.18
N ILE A 87 23.21 -17.31 -43.97
CA ILE A 87 23.97 -17.15 -42.72
C ILE A 87 24.66 -18.47 -42.36
N ASP A 88 24.21 -19.60 -42.91
CA ASP A 88 24.74 -20.95 -42.67
C ASP A 88 24.68 -21.32 -41.18
N ALA A 89 23.59 -20.97 -40.50
CA ALA A 89 23.37 -21.29 -39.09
C ALA A 89 23.13 -22.80 -38.95
N GLY A 90 24.19 -23.59 -38.75
CA GLY A 90 24.09 -24.95 -38.20
C GLY A 90 23.25 -26.01 -38.94
N GLY A 91 23.90 -26.82 -39.78
CA GLY A 91 23.38 -28.13 -40.22
C GLY A 91 22.30 -28.06 -41.32
N SER A 92 21.66 -29.18 -41.62
CA SER A 92 20.66 -29.33 -42.72
C SER A 92 19.26 -29.67 -42.18
N THR A 93 18.95 -29.25 -40.95
CA THR A 93 17.70 -29.56 -40.25
C THR A 93 17.25 -28.36 -39.41
N ALA A 94 15.96 -28.03 -39.40
CA ALA A 94 15.36 -27.00 -38.55
C ALA A 94 15.40 -27.43 -37.08
N ASN A 95 16.30 -26.83 -36.31
CA ASN A 95 16.54 -27.05 -34.89
C ASN A 95 17.10 -25.76 -34.25
N GLN A 96 17.39 -25.78 -32.94
CA GLN A 96 17.84 -24.58 -32.22
C GLN A 96 19.11 -23.93 -32.81
N THR A 97 19.98 -24.72 -33.44
CA THR A 97 21.23 -24.23 -34.03
C THR A 97 21.07 -23.63 -35.42
N SER A 98 19.92 -23.83 -36.07
CA SER A 98 19.58 -23.24 -37.37
C SER A 98 18.52 -22.15 -37.33
N PHE A 99 18.03 -21.81 -36.14
CA PHE A 99 17.12 -20.69 -35.97
C PHE A 99 17.85 -19.35 -36.06
N VAL A 100 17.28 -18.42 -36.82
CA VAL A 100 17.81 -17.08 -37.06
C VAL A 100 16.65 -16.08 -37.07
N GLU A 101 16.92 -14.86 -36.60
CA GLU A 101 16.00 -13.73 -36.71
C GLU A 101 16.53 -12.68 -37.69
N HIS A 102 15.63 -12.08 -38.47
CA HIS A 102 15.92 -10.93 -39.32
C HIS A 102 15.04 -9.73 -38.92
N ALA A 103 15.68 -8.62 -38.57
CA ALA A 103 14.98 -7.38 -38.22
C ALA A 103 14.81 -6.45 -39.43
N ILE A 104 13.65 -5.83 -39.55
CA ILE A 104 13.34 -4.76 -40.52
C ILE A 104 12.82 -3.56 -39.75
N SER A 105 13.60 -2.49 -39.68
CA SER A 105 13.22 -1.33 -38.87
C SER A 105 12.38 -0.29 -39.61
N GLY A 106 11.47 0.37 -38.88
CA GLY A 106 10.73 1.56 -39.30
C GLY A 106 9.69 1.34 -40.41
N VAL A 107 8.97 0.22 -40.36
CA VAL A 107 7.90 -0.11 -41.31
C VAL A 107 6.60 0.59 -40.92
N SER A 108 6.14 1.53 -41.73
CA SER A 108 4.84 2.18 -41.53
C SER A 108 3.69 1.24 -41.89
N LEU A 109 2.84 0.92 -40.92
CA LEU A 109 1.67 0.04 -41.05
C LEU A 109 0.42 0.75 -40.52
N SER A 110 -0.71 0.55 -41.20
CA SER A 110 -2.04 0.99 -40.77
C SER A 110 -2.95 -0.19 -40.50
N ALA A 111 -3.88 -0.06 -39.55
CA ALA A 111 -4.93 -1.06 -39.35
C ALA A 111 -5.66 -1.35 -40.68
N GLY A 112 -5.68 -2.61 -41.10
CA GLY A 112 -6.19 -3.07 -42.40
C GLY A 112 -5.13 -3.23 -43.50
N ASP A 113 -3.88 -2.86 -43.28
CA ASP A 113 -2.79 -3.12 -44.22
C ASP A 113 -2.54 -4.62 -44.37
N VAL A 114 -2.23 -5.06 -45.59
CA VAL A 114 -1.95 -6.48 -45.87
C VAL A 114 -0.44 -6.68 -45.97
N ILE A 115 0.09 -7.50 -45.07
CA ILE A 115 1.48 -7.95 -45.07
C ILE A 115 1.52 -9.29 -45.81
N GLU A 116 2.32 -9.36 -46.88
CA GLU A 116 2.47 -10.56 -47.69
C GLU A 116 3.93 -11.03 -47.69
N ILE A 117 4.11 -12.34 -47.48
CA ILE A 117 5.40 -13.00 -47.55
C ILE A 117 5.45 -13.80 -48.84
N VAL A 118 6.49 -13.53 -49.63
CA VAL A 118 6.69 -14.15 -50.94
C VAL A 118 8.05 -14.81 -50.96
N GLY A 119 8.13 -16.12 -51.16
CA GLY A 119 9.41 -16.81 -51.14
C GLY A 119 9.57 -17.93 -52.16
N VAL A 120 10.82 -18.21 -52.51
CA VAL A 120 11.22 -19.29 -53.41
C VAL A 120 12.30 -20.11 -52.72
N LYS A 121 12.02 -21.40 -52.54
CA LYS A 121 13.00 -22.32 -51.98
C LYS A 121 14.08 -22.69 -53.00
N ASP A 122 15.30 -22.89 -52.53
CA ASP A 122 16.33 -23.56 -53.31
C ASP A 122 16.20 -25.09 -53.18
N GLY A 123 16.86 -25.86 -54.05
CA GLY A 123 16.77 -27.31 -54.06
C GLY A 123 17.29 -28.00 -52.79
N GLY A 124 18.16 -27.32 -52.02
CA GLY A 124 18.69 -27.78 -50.74
C GLY A 124 17.97 -27.18 -49.53
N GLU A 125 17.71 -25.87 -49.55
CA GLU A 125 17.08 -25.18 -48.42
C GLU A 125 15.55 -25.06 -48.60
N PRO A 126 14.72 -25.53 -47.64
CA PRO A 126 13.29 -25.74 -47.82
C PRO A 126 12.39 -24.52 -47.56
N LEU A 127 12.95 -23.34 -47.30
CA LEU A 127 12.24 -22.09 -46.96
C LEU A 127 11.19 -22.29 -45.82
N ARG A 128 11.64 -22.26 -44.56
CA ARG A 128 10.86 -22.42 -43.32
C ARG A 128 10.84 -21.14 -42.45
N THR A 129 9.67 -20.55 -42.24
CA THR A 129 9.46 -19.32 -41.44
C THR A 129 8.51 -19.57 -40.28
N ASP A 130 8.84 -19.02 -39.11
CA ASP A 130 8.21 -19.33 -37.83
C ASP A 130 7.19 -18.25 -37.41
N TYR A 131 7.65 -17.07 -37.01
CA TYR A 131 6.79 -15.94 -36.58
C TYR A 131 7.25 -14.61 -37.16
N ILE A 132 6.39 -13.59 -37.00
CA ILE A 132 6.75 -12.18 -37.12
C ILE A 132 6.40 -11.43 -35.83
N ASP A 133 7.39 -10.75 -35.26
CA ASP A 133 7.23 -9.80 -34.16
C ASP A 133 6.99 -8.40 -34.70
N PHE A 134 6.08 -7.68 -34.04
CA PHE A 134 5.82 -6.27 -34.26
C PHE A 134 6.21 -5.51 -33.01
N VAL A 135 7.26 -4.69 -33.11
CA VAL A 135 7.66 -3.76 -32.06
C VAL A 135 7.23 -2.38 -32.51
N PHE A 136 6.33 -1.72 -31.78
CA PHE A 136 5.95 -0.34 -32.09
C PHE A 136 7.17 0.58 -31.90
N VAL A 137 7.49 1.37 -32.92
CA VAL A 137 8.63 2.29 -32.93
C VAL A 137 8.09 3.69 -33.03
N ASP A 138 8.29 4.48 -31.98
CA ASP A 138 7.90 5.86 -32.02
C ASP A 138 8.90 6.65 -32.88
N GLY A 139 8.50 6.93 -34.13
CA GLY A 139 9.32 7.71 -35.05
C GLY A 139 9.08 7.41 -36.52
N GLY A 140 8.21 8.19 -37.16
CA GLY A 140 8.20 8.25 -38.63
C GLY A 140 6.94 8.83 -39.30
N GLY A 141 6.64 10.12 -39.11
CA GLY A 141 5.96 10.90 -40.17
C GLY A 141 4.50 11.33 -39.98
N GLY A 142 3.92 11.19 -38.79
CA GLY A 142 2.80 12.03 -38.35
C GLY A 142 3.36 13.15 -37.49
N GLY A 143 2.91 14.40 -37.67
CA GLY A 143 3.27 15.47 -36.75
C GLY A 143 2.82 15.08 -35.34
N ASP A 144 3.73 15.21 -34.39
CA ASP A 144 3.44 15.07 -32.97
C ASP A 144 2.31 16.04 -32.59
N THR A 145 1.30 15.52 -31.91
CA THR A 145 0.13 16.25 -31.41
C THR A 145 0.03 16.18 -29.88
N THR A 146 0.96 15.50 -29.22
CA THR A 146 1.02 15.42 -27.77
C THR A 146 1.72 16.67 -27.25
N SER A 147 1.20 17.23 -26.17
CA SER A 147 1.80 18.40 -25.54
C SER A 147 2.83 17.93 -24.52
N PRO A 148 3.96 18.64 -24.36
CA PRO A 148 4.86 18.43 -23.24
C PRO A 148 4.13 18.47 -21.92
N PHE A 149 4.63 17.72 -20.93
CA PHE A 149 4.10 17.67 -19.58
C PHE A 149 5.21 17.83 -18.54
N ILE A 150 4.83 18.15 -17.29
CA ILE A 150 5.74 18.16 -16.16
C ILE A 150 5.94 16.71 -15.70
N GLN A 151 7.14 16.17 -15.87
CA GLN A 151 7.50 14.87 -15.32
C GLN A 151 7.75 14.94 -13.81
N SER A 152 8.33 16.05 -13.34
CA SER A 152 8.51 16.31 -11.90
C SER A 152 8.69 17.80 -11.64
N SER A 153 8.32 18.27 -10.45
CA SER A 153 8.63 19.61 -9.97
C SER A 153 9.07 19.55 -8.51
N LEU A 154 10.04 20.37 -8.13
CA LEU A 154 10.49 20.51 -6.75
C LEU A 154 10.67 21.99 -6.42
N ALA A 155 9.99 22.44 -5.38
CA ALA A 155 10.17 23.75 -4.76
C ALA A 155 10.54 23.53 -3.29
N PRO A 156 11.81 23.65 -2.89
CA PRO A 156 12.23 23.36 -1.52
C PRO A 156 11.73 24.44 -0.55
N ASP A 157 11.30 23.99 0.62
CA ASP A 157 10.93 24.88 1.74
C ASP A 157 12.13 25.71 2.22
N VAL A 158 11.85 26.95 2.63
CA VAL A 158 12.85 27.86 3.19
C VAL A 158 12.78 27.77 4.71
N GLY A 159 13.59 26.87 5.26
CA GLY A 159 13.79 26.70 6.70
C GLY A 159 14.71 27.76 7.34
N PRO A 160 15.03 27.67 8.64
CA PRO A 160 15.90 28.61 9.35
C PRO A 160 17.31 28.76 8.75
N ALA A 161 17.80 27.72 8.08
CA ALA A 161 19.09 27.74 7.36
C ALA A 161 19.04 28.64 6.10
N GLY A 162 17.87 28.87 5.53
CA GLY A 162 17.62 29.77 4.42
C GLY A 162 17.46 31.24 4.81
N ALA A 163 17.32 31.54 6.11
CA ALA A 163 17.17 32.90 6.62
C ALA A 163 18.34 33.80 6.17
N GLY A 164 18.02 34.93 5.55
CA GLY A 164 19.00 35.87 5.02
C GLY A 164 19.53 35.53 3.62
N SER A 165 19.10 34.41 3.00
CA SER A 165 19.36 34.16 1.58
C SER A 165 18.56 35.13 0.71
N ALA A 166 19.15 35.59 -0.39
CA ALA A 166 18.51 36.53 -1.31
C ALA A 166 17.61 35.83 -2.35
N THR A 167 17.82 34.54 -2.57
CA THR A 167 17.13 33.76 -3.60
C THR A 167 16.91 32.31 -3.13
N MET A 168 15.99 31.61 -3.79
CA MET A 168 15.85 30.16 -3.78
C MET A 168 15.70 29.64 -5.22
N ASP A 169 15.85 28.33 -5.42
CA ASP A 169 15.67 27.70 -6.73
C ASP A 169 14.45 26.77 -6.72
N VAL A 170 13.67 26.80 -7.81
CA VAL A 170 12.57 25.89 -8.10
C VAL A 170 12.96 25.09 -9.35
N THR A 171 12.87 23.76 -9.30
CA THR A 171 13.21 22.90 -10.45
C THR A 171 11.98 22.26 -11.06
N VAL A 172 11.91 22.23 -12.39
CA VAL A 172 10.82 21.61 -13.17
C VAL A 172 11.43 20.76 -14.27
N THR A 173 11.03 19.49 -14.34
CA THR A 173 11.45 18.55 -15.38
C THR A 173 10.35 18.45 -16.42
N PHE A 174 10.62 18.93 -17.63
CA PHE A 174 9.72 18.81 -18.78
C PHE A 174 10.05 17.57 -19.59
N SER A 175 9.01 16.83 -19.93
CA SER A 175 9.12 15.63 -20.75
C SER A 175 8.02 15.57 -21.78
N ASP A 176 8.36 14.89 -22.86
CA ASP A 176 7.48 14.62 -23.97
C ASP A 176 8.02 13.44 -24.79
N ASN A 177 7.21 12.90 -25.70
CA ASN A 177 7.67 11.92 -26.70
C ASN A 177 8.51 12.58 -27.81
N VAL A 178 8.46 13.91 -27.95
CA VAL A 178 9.35 14.71 -28.79
C VAL A 178 10.33 15.51 -27.92
N ALA A 179 11.47 15.89 -28.50
CA ALA A 179 12.45 16.70 -27.81
C ALA A 179 11.87 18.06 -27.39
N ILE A 180 12.02 18.43 -26.12
CA ILE A 180 11.72 19.78 -25.61
C ILE A 180 12.67 20.77 -26.30
N ASP A 181 12.13 21.85 -26.87
CA ASP A 181 12.91 22.96 -27.41
C ASP A 181 13.45 23.78 -26.24
N VAL A 182 14.73 23.62 -25.93
CA VAL A 182 15.38 24.30 -24.80
C VAL A 182 15.39 25.83 -24.99
N SER A 183 15.19 26.33 -26.22
CA SER A 183 15.09 27.76 -26.48
C SER A 183 13.74 28.38 -26.10
N SER A 184 12.73 27.57 -25.79
CA SER A 184 11.42 28.01 -25.28
C SER A 184 11.39 28.24 -23.78
N ILE A 185 12.29 27.60 -23.01
CA ILE A 185 12.35 27.72 -21.55
C ILE A 185 12.95 29.07 -21.15
N ASP A 186 12.15 29.93 -20.50
CA ASP A 186 12.59 31.22 -19.99
C ASP A 186 11.96 31.60 -18.62
N THR A 187 12.37 32.73 -18.03
CA THR A 187 11.88 33.15 -16.71
C THR A 187 10.37 33.39 -16.62
N GLY A 188 9.67 33.45 -17.75
CA GLY A 188 8.23 33.61 -17.87
C GLY A 188 7.44 32.31 -17.79
N ASP A 189 8.09 31.14 -17.78
CA ASP A 189 7.39 29.85 -17.79
C ASP A 189 6.56 29.63 -16.51
N ILE A 190 7.04 30.13 -15.36
CA ILE A 190 6.39 29.95 -14.06
C ILE A 190 6.02 31.29 -13.41
N THR A 191 5.04 31.22 -12.52
CA THR A 191 4.72 32.29 -11.57
C THR A 191 4.83 31.78 -10.14
N VAL A 192 5.31 32.64 -9.24
CA VAL A 192 5.39 32.34 -7.80
C VAL A 192 4.63 33.41 -7.04
N THR A 193 3.70 33.01 -6.18
CA THR A 193 2.84 33.93 -5.41
C THR A 193 2.79 33.50 -3.95
N GLY A 194 3.14 34.41 -3.03
CA GLY A 194 3.07 34.17 -1.59
C GLY A 194 2.19 35.19 -0.85
N PRO A 195 2.27 35.23 0.49
CA PRO A 195 1.44 36.10 1.35
C PRO A 195 1.60 37.60 1.02
N GLY A 196 2.78 38.00 0.55
CA GLY A 196 3.08 39.37 0.10
C GLY A 196 2.70 39.70 -1.35
N GLY A 197 2.17 38.74 -2.12
CA GLY A 197 1.87 38.85 -3.54
C GLY A 197 2.85 38.10 -4.44
N ALA A 198 2.89 38.47 -5.73
CA ALA A 198 3.74 37.81 -6.72
C ALA A 198 5.23 38.12 -6.54
N LEU A 199 6.08 37.10 -6.66
CA LEU A 199 7.53 37.17 -6.56
C LEU A 199 8.17 37.29 -7.94
N LEU A 200 9.43 37.73 -7.97
CA LEU A 200 10.20 37.85 -9.21
C LEU A 200 11.01 36.57 -9.44
N VAL A 201 10.79 35.92 -10.58
CA VAL A 201 11.68 34.89 -11.13
C VAL A 201 12.79 35.59 -11.91
N SER A 202 14.01 35.59 -11.38
CA SER A 202 15.10 36.45 -11.85
C SER A 202 16.05 35.76 -12.83
N ALA A 203 16.10 34.43 -12.84
CA ALA A 203 16.89 33.63 -13.78
C ALA A 203 16.27 32.25 -14.01
N VAL A 204 16.65 31.62 -15.13
CA VAL A 204 16.43 30.19 -15.38
C VAL A 204 17.70 29.58 -15.98
N SER A 205 17.96 28.32 -15.66
CA SER A 205 19.00 27.52 -16.30
C SER A 205 18.47 26.12 -16.62
N VAL A 206 19.04 25.44 -17.61
CA VAL A 206 18.64 24.09 -18.01
C VAL A 206 19.83 23.16 -17.88
N ASP A 207 19.60 21.96 -17.36
CA ASP A 207 20.61 20.91 -17.12
C ASP A 207 21.48 20.60 -18.35
N ILE A 208 20.86 20.51 -19.52
CA ILE A 208 21.51 20.23 -20.80
C ILE A 208 21.08 21.27 -21.84
N SER A 209 22.04 22.01 -22.39
CA SER A 209 21.80 23.18 -23.25
C SER A 209 21.33 22.90 -24.69
N GLY A 210 20.87 21.69 -25.00
CA GLY A 210 20.40 21.32 -26.35
C GLY A 210 19.13 20.52 -26.28
N ASP A 211 18.31 20.58 -27.33
CA ASP A 211 16.97 19.98 -27.36
C ASP A 211 16.99 18.48 -27.02
N GLY A 212 15.95 18.01 -26.31
CA GLY A 212 15.74 16.61 -25.96
C GLY A 212 14.72 16.45 -24.85
N THR A 213 14.53 15.23 -24.37
CA THR A 213 13.50 14.88 -23.37
C THR A 213 14.08 13.76 -22.49
N PRO A 214 14.04 13.85 -21.15
CA PRO A 214 13.58 14.99 -20.34
C PRO A 214 14.53 16.20 -20.39
N ARG A 215 14.06 17.39 -19.99
CA ARG A 215 14.89 18.58 -19.70
C ARG A 215 14.51 19.20 -18.36
N THR A 216 15.49 19.41 -17.50
CA THR A 216 15.27 20.00 -16.16
C THR A 216 15.64 21.47 -16.18
N ALA A 217 14.65 22.34 -15.95
CA ALA A 217 14.83 23.77 -15.76
C ALA A 217 14.91 24.12 -14.26
N THR A 218 15.88 24.96 -13.89
CA THR A 218 16.04 25.52 -12.55
C THR A 218 15.75 27.02 -12.61
N TYR A 219 14.66 27.45 -12.00
CA TYR A 219 14.19 28.83 -11.91
C TYR A 219 14.63 29.45 -10.57
N THR A 220 15.36 30.56 -10.62
CA THR A 220 15.79 31.28 -9.41
C THR A 220 14.74 32.35 -9.05
N VAL A 221 14.21 32.27 -7.84
CA VAL A 221 13.17 33.15 -7.28
C VAL A 221 13.79 34.10 -6.27
N ASP A 222 13.55 35.40 -6.41
CA ASP A 222 14.05 36.43 -5.50
C ASP A 222 13.18 36.53 -4.24
N ALA A 223 13.82 36.57 -3.07
CA ALA A 223 13.13 36.78 -1.79
C ALA A 223 12.43 38.15 -1.75
N PRO A 224 11.22 38.27 -1.18
CA PRO A 224 10.57 39.56 -0.99
C PRO A 224 11.46 40.48 -0.14
N GLY A 225 11.57 41.75 -0.51
CA GLY A 225 12.42 42.70 0.24
C GLY A 225 13.94 42.49 0.12
N GLY A 226 14.40 41.41 -0.53
CA GLY A 226 15.79 41.13 -0.90
C GLY A 226 16.49 40.07 -0.06
N THR A 227 15.89 39.59 1.03
CA THR A 227 16.35 38.44 1.82
C THR A 227 15.17 37.78 2.51
N TRP A 228 15.13 36.45 2.58
CA TRP A 228 14.13 35.72 3.35
C TRP A 228 14.25 36.07 4.84
N ASP A 229 13.22 36.71 5.40
CA ASP A 229 13.12 37.05 6.81
C ASP A 229 11.74 36.68 7.39
N VAL A 230 11.56 36.86 8.70
CA VAL A 230 10.33 36.47 9.42
C VAL A 230 9.05 37.15 8.90
N ALA A 231 9.16 38.22 8.11
CA ALA A 231 8.00 38.83 7.46
C ALA A 231 7.55 38.07 6.20
N ASP A 232 8.36 37.13 5.72
CA ASP A 232 8.12 36.30 4.55
C ASP A 232 7.60 34.90 4.92
N GLU A 233 7.31 34.63 6.19
CA GLU A 233 6.76 33.33 6.63
C GLU A 233 5.36 33.07 6.02
N GLY A 234 5.12 31.82 5.62
CA GLY A 234 3.86 31.35 5.05
C GLY A 234 4.02 30.50 3.78
N SER A 235 2.89 30.15 3.16
CA SER A 235 2.85 29.27 1.98
C SER A 235 2.92 30.05 0.67
N TYR A 236 3.69 29.52 -0.28
CA TYR A 236 3.92 30.08 -1.60
C TYR A 236 3.45 29.09 -2.66
N ASN A 237 2.63 29.58 -3.58
CA ASN A 237 2.16 28.80 -4.73
C ASN A 237 3.10 28.99 -5.92
N VAL A 238 3.43 27.90 -6.61
CA VAL A 238 4.14 27.88 -7.88
C VAL A 238 3.16 27.41 -8.94
N ALA A 239 3.10 28.07 -10.10
CA ALA A 239 2.22 27.65 -11.18
C ALA A 239 2.89 27.82 -12.54
N LEU A 240 2.71 26.83 -13.43
CA LEU A 240 3.17 26.89 -14.81
C LEU A 240 2.17 27.67 -15.67
N LEU A 241 2.69 28.57 -16.52
CA LEU A 241 1.89 29.27 -17.51
C LEU A 241 1.74 28.43 -18.79
N ALA A 242 0.51 28.31 -19.27
CA ALA A 242 0.24 27.63 -20.54
C ALA A 242 0.93 28.35 -21.70
N ALA A 243 1.37 27.58 -22.69
CA ALA A 243 1.91 28.09 -23.96
C ALA A 243 3.25 28.83 -23.86
N GLU A 244 4.06 28.54 -22.83
CA GLU A 244 5.42 29.10 -22.70
C GLU A 244 6.50 28.07 -23.14
N VAL A 245 6.48 26.83 -22.62
CA VAL A 245 7.44 25.78 -23.00
C VAL A 245 6.90 24.90 -24.14
N GLU A 246 7.68 24.72 -25.21
CA GLU A 246 7.31 23.93 -26.41
C GLU A 246 8.28 22.77 -26.70
N ASP A 247 7.78 21.74 -27.38
CA ASP A 247 8.61 20.73 -28.04
C ASP A 247 9.08 21.20 -29.43
N THR A 248 10.00 20.45 -30.02
CA THR A 248 10.55 20.72 -31.36
C THR A 248 9.56 20.49 -32.52
N SER A 249 8.36 19.96 -32.24
CA SER A 249 7.22 19.86 -33.17
C SER A 249 6.21 21.01 -33.05
N GLY A 250 6.33 21.85 -32.01
CA GLY A 250 5.54 23.05 -31.77
C GLY A 250 4.26 22.85 -30.94
N ASN A 251 4.16 21.79 -30.15
CA ASN A 251 3.13 21.69 -29.11
C ASN A 251 3.64 22.30 -27.80
N PHE A 252 2.72 22.83 -26.99
CA PHE A 252 3.06 23.58 -25.79
C PHE A 252 2.55 22.87 -24.54
N VAL A 253 3.32 22.99 -23.46
CA VAL A 253 2.87 22.56 -22.13
C VAL A 253 1.54 23.23 -21.75
N SER A 254 0.65 22.43 -21.16
CA SER A 254 -0.62 22.92 -20.61
C SER A 254 -0.37 23.66 -19.29
N ALA A 255 -1.23 24.60 -18.91
CA ALA A 255 -1.12 25.23 -17.60
C ALA A 255 -1.33 24.17 -16.51
N ASP A 256 -0.46 24.20 -15.51
CA ASP A 256 -0.55 23.33 -14.35
C ASP A 256 -0.58 24.23 -13.09
N PRO A 257 -1.78 24.45 -12.50
CA PRO A 257 -1.92 25.19 -11.26
C PRO A 257 -1.65 24.34 -10.01
N SER A 258 -1.35 23.05 -10.16
CA SER A 258 -1.12 22.06 -9.10
C SER A 258 0.36 21.71 -8.90
N MET A 259 1.29 22.48 -9.46
CA MET A 259 2.70 22.33 -9.12
C MET A 259 2.92 22.49 -7.61
N GLN A 260 3.82 21.68 -7.06
CA GLN A 260 4.17 21.77 -5.64
C GLN A 260 4.64 23.20 -5.29
N GLY A 261 3.94 23.81 -4.33
CA GLY A 261 4.36 25.05 -3.69
C GLY A 261 5.51 24.82 -2.71
N PHE A 262 5.89 25.87 -1.99
CA PHE A 262 6.85 25.77 -0.88
C PHE A 262 6.38 26.61 0.30
N THR A 263 6.87 26.31 1.50
CA THR A 263 6.65 27.09 2.71
C THR A 263 7.92 27.79 3.14
N VAL A 264 7.74 28.93 3.82
CA VAL A 264 8.82 29.63 4.52
C VAL A 264 8.51 29.55 6.00
N ASP A 265 9.36 28.84 6.73
CA ASP A 265 9.32 28.72 8.19
C ASP A 265 10.73 28.93 8.75
N LEU A 266 10.95 30.04 9.42
CA LEU A 266 12.26 30.40 9.98
C LEU A 266 12.35 30.12 11.49
N SER A 267 11.40 29.36 12.06
CA SER A 267 11.38 28.98 13.48
C SER A 267 12.45 27.93 13.81
N ALA A 268 13.14 28.08 14.94
CA ALA A 268 14.22 27.16 15.33
C ALA A 268 13.65 25.85 15.90
N ALA A 269 14.23 24.71 15.52
CA ALA A 269 13.82 23.41 16.03
C ALA A 269 13.87 23.34 17.58
N PRO A 270 12.87 22.72 18.24
CA PRO A 270 12.84 22.57 19.68
C PRO A 270 13.98 21.65 20.18
N PRO A 271 14.62 21.94 21.33
CA PRO A 271 15.60 21.05 21.94
C PRO A 271 14.97 19.77 22.52
N ASP A 272 15.69 18.65 22.38
CA ASP A 272 15.29 17.34 22.89
C ASP A 272 15.00 17.34 24.41
N PRO A 273 14.04 16.51 24.87
CA PRO A 273 13.85 16.24 26.29
C PRO A 273 15.12 15.72 26.97
N PHE A 274 15.37 16.11 28.22
CA PHE A 274 16.53 15.63 28.96
C PHE A 274 16.28 15.49 30.47
N ARG A 275 16.97 14.52 31.08
CA ARG A 275 16.93 14.23 32.52
C ARG A 275 18.11 14.83 33.28
N VAL A 276 17.87 15.29 34.49
CA VAL A 276 18.92 15.64 35.46
C VAL A 276 18.71 14.92 36.78
N GLU A 277 19.64 14.03 37.11
CA GLU A 277 19.65 13.28 38.37
C GLU A 277 19.84 14.21 39.57
N ALA A 278 19.00 14.10 40.60
CA ALA A 278 18.97 15.02 41.74
C ALA A 278 20.22 14.92 42.63
N GLU A 279 20.92 13.77 42.65
CA GLU A 279 22.19 13.61 43.34
C GLU A 279 23.33 14.41 42.70
N THR A 280 23.17 14.87 41.46
CA THR A 280 24.13 15.75 40.79
C THR A 280 23.96 17.22 41.18
N PHE A 281 22.87 17.56 41.88
CA PHE A 281 22.60 18.93 42.30
C PHE A 281 23.64 19.40 43.33
N THR A 282 23.94 20.70 43.31
CA THR A 282 24.76 21.31 44.35
C THR A 282 23.97 21.37 45.65
N ILE A 283 24.35 20.54 46.63
CA ILE A 283 23.72 20.53 47.96
C ILE A 283 24.04 21.83 48.69
N LEU A 284 23.00 22.64 48.94
CA LEU A 284 23.11 23.91 49.68
C LEU A 284 22.94 23.70 51.18
N SER A 285 22.01 22.82 51.59
CA SER A 285 21.87 22.44 53.00
C SER A 285 21.16 21.09 53.19
N GLY A 286 21.84 20.21 53.93
CA GLY A 286 21.33 19.07 54.71
C GLY A 286 20.57 17.95 53.98
N PHE A 287 20.50 17.97 52.65
CA PHE A 287 20.35 16.76 51.85
C PHE A 287 21.61 15.86 51.92
N ASN A 288 21.44 14.56 51.70
CA ASN A 288 22.50 13.57 51.56
C ASN A 288 22.18 12.63 50.39
N VAL A 289 23.20 12.27 49.61
CA VAL A 289 23.07 11.24 48.58
C VAL A 289 23.00 9.85 49.22
N LYS A 290 22.12 8.99 48.71
CA LYS A 290 21.93 7.61 49.15
C LYS A 290 21.90 6.68 47.94
N ASN A 291 22.37 5.46 48.13
CA ASN A 291 22.30 4.45 47.09
C ASN A 291 20.95 3.71 47.18
N ASN A 292 20.30 3.52 46.04
CA ASN A 292 19.14 2.66 45.88
C ASN A 292 19.07 2.15 44.44
N ASN A 293 19.01 0.83 44.25
CA ASN A 293 18.95 0.23 42.93
C ASN A 293 17.57 0.41 42.23
N GLN A 294 16.66 1.18 42.84
CA GLN A 294 15.34 1.49 42.32
C GLN A 294 15.24 2.96 41.87
N ALA A 295 16.32 3.72 42.07
CA ALA A 295 16.45 5.11 41.66
C ALA A 295 17.18 5.17 40.31
N SER A 296 16.87 6.14 39.45
CA SER A 296 17.65 6.38 38.24
C SER A 296 19.11 6.66 38.60
N GLY A 297 20.04 6.11 37.82
CA GLY A 297 21.48 6.18 38.16
C GLY A 297 21.89 5.43 39.45
N GLY A 298 20.97 4.76 40.14
CA GLY A 298 21.22 3.96 41.35
C GLY A 298 21.39 4.77 42.64
N GLN A 299 21.09 6.08 42.62
CA GLN A 299 21.22 6.98 43.78
C GLN A 299 20.05 7.97 43.84
N TYR A 300 19.74 8.51 45.02
CA TYR A 300 18.78 9.61 45.18
C TYR A 300 19.22 10.61 46.23
N LEU A 301 18.58 11.77 46.26
CA LEU A 301 18.81 12.83 47.23
C LEU A 301 17.83 12.73 48.42
N GLN A 302 18.32 12.60 49.66
CA GLN A 302 17.49 12.45 50.86
C GLN A 302 17.72 13.50 51.95
N ALA A 303 16.65 14.05 52.52
CA ALA A 303 16.71 14.96 53.65
C ALA A 303 17.36 14.34 54.91
N GLY A 304 18.42 14.97 55.41
CA GLY A 304 19.20 14.51 56.57
C GLY A 304 18.64 14.89 57.95
N GLY A 305 17.65 15.80 58.01
CA GLY A 305 17.08 16.30 59.26
C GLY A 305 15.66 16.87 59.06
N SER A 306 14.98 17.22 60.16
CA SER A 306 13.59 17.71 60.17
C SER A 306 13.44 19.23 59.89
N GLY A 307 14.51 19.88 59.43
CA GLY A 307 14.47 21.28 59.01
C GLY A 307 14.37 21.38 57.50
N GLU A 308 14.29 22.60 56.99
CA GLU A 308 14.38 22.90 55.56
C GLU A 308 15.72 22.41 54.98
N GLN A 309 15.65 21.69 53.87
CA GLN A 309 16.79 21.20 53.10
C GLN A 309 16.75 21.83 51.71
N ARG A 310 17.93 22.05 51.11
CA ARG A 310 18.06 22.74 49.81
C ARG A 310 19.14 22.12 48.93
N ALA A 311 18.84 21.97 47.65
CA ALA A 311 19.82 21.65 46.61
C ALA A 311 19.49 22.44 45.34
N SER A 312 20.50 22.76 44.54
CA SER A 312 20.33 23.62 43.36
C SER A 312 20.99 23.05 42.10
N TYR A 313 20.36 23.29 40.97
CA TYR A 313 20.86 23.02 39.63
C TYR A 313 20.88 24.32 38.81
N THR A 314 21.94 24.53 38.02
CA THR A 314 21.99 25.63 37.06
C THR A 314 21.55 25.11 35.71
N PHE A 315 20.43 25.62 35.21
CA PHE A 315 19.85 25.25 33.93
C PHE A 315 20.79 25.65 32.80
N ALA A 316 21.16 24.67 31.95
CA ALA A 316 22.19 24.85 30.92
C ALA A 316 21.68 24.68 29.48
N ALA A 317 20.43 24.26 29.28
CA ALA A 317 19.83 24.09 27.97
C ALA A 317 19.33 25.42 27.36
N ALA A 318 18.77 25.37 26.15
CA ALA A 318 18.26 26.54 25.45
C ALA A 318 17.16 27.24 26.25
N SER A 319 17.00 28.55 26.06
CA SER A 319 15.97 29.30 26.80
C SER A 319 14.60 29.04 26.18
N GLY A 320 13.58 28.73 26.98
CA GLY A 320 12.24 28.39 26.50
C GLY A 320 11.26 28.07 27.63
N SER A 321 10.09 27.56 27.28
CA SER A 321 9.15 26.98 28.26
C SER A 321 9.44 25.50 28.39
N TYR A 322 9.32 24.96 29.60
CA TYR A 322 9.59 23.55 29.87
C TYR A 322 8.53 22.95 30.78
N ASP A 323 8.12 21.74 30.45
CA ASP A 323 7.41 20.87 31.38
C ASP A 323 8.44 20.10 32.21
N LEU A 324 8.26 20.11 33.54
CA LEU A 324 9.17 19.48 34.49
C LEU A 324 8.54 18.23 35.10
N GLY A 325 9.17 17.06 34.94
CA GLY A 325 8.78 15.81 35.60
C GLY A 325 9.68 15.51 36.79
N ILE A 326 9.14 15.43 38.01
CA ILE A 326 9.94 15.20 39.22
C ILE A 326 9.73 13.78 39.75
N GLY A 327 10.72 12.91 39.53
CA GLY A 327 10.75 11.58 40.12
C GLY A 327 11.05 11.63 41.63
N HIS A 328 10.20 11.02 42.45
CA HIS A 328 10.38 10.97 43.90
C HIS A 328 9.73 9.71 44.53
N PHE A 329 10.07 9.44 45.79
CA PHE A 329 9.47 8.32 46.54
C PHE A 329 8.51 8.86 47.62
N ASP A 330 7.22 8.67 47.42
CA ASP A 330 6.12 9.06 48.33
C ASP A 330 5.76 7.84 49.22
N GLU A 331 6.12 7.88 50.51
CA GLU A 331 5.95 6.72 51.42
C GLU A 331 4.73 6.92 52.33
N SER A 332 3.95 5.86 52.54
CA SER A 332 2.69 5.85 53.32
C SER A 332 2.79 6.14 54.84
N ASP A 333 3.90 6.68 55.34
CA ASP A 333 4.13 6.93 56.76
C ASP A 333 4.42 8.40 57.16
N GLY A 334 4.07 9.37 56.30
CA GLY A 334 4.10 10.80 56.61
C GLY A 334 3.64 11.70 55.46
N GLN A 335 3.89 13.02 55.57
CA GLN A 335 3.54 14.03 54.56
C GLN A 335 4.64 15.08 54.38
N SER A 336 5.69 14.71 53.66
CA SER A 336 6.85 15.53 53.34
C SER A 336 6.46 16.57 52.31
N GLN A 337 7.09 17.74 52.38
CA GLN A 337 6.73 18.87 51.53
C GLN A 337 7.93 19.28 50.67
N MET A 338 7.67 19.56 49.39
CA MET A 338 8.65 20.04 48.42
C MET A 338 8.15 21.31 47.71
N SER A 339 9.02 22.32 47.64
CA SER A 339 8.87 23.51 46.80
C SER A 339 9.96 23.52 45.73
N ILE A 340 9.59 23.96 44.52
CA ILE A 340 10.50 24.25 43.42
C ILE A 340 10.59 25.75 43.25
N LEU A 341 11.82 26.28 43.26
CA LEU A 341 12.10 27.70 43.06
C LEU A 341 12.92 27.89 41.79
N VAL A 342 12.61 28.91 41.00
CA VAL A 342 13.44 29.39 39.89
C VAL A 342 13.97 30.78 40.26
N ASN A 343 15.30 30.94 40.24
CA ASN A 343 15.99 32.16 40.64
C ASN A 343 15.57 32.70 42.03
N GLY A 344 15.28 31.78 42.96
CA GLY A 344 14.84 32.08 44.32
C GLY A 344 13.35 32.45 44.48
N THR A 345 12.55 32.35 43.41
CA THR A 345 11.09 32.53 43.46
C THR A 345 10.40 31.17 43.43
N GLU A 346 9.54 30.88 44.40
CA GLU A 346 8.75 29.64 44.42
C GLU A 346 7.75 29.64 43.24
N ILE A 347 7.88 28.64 42.37
CA ILE A 347 7.02 28.45 41.20
C ILE A 347 5.98 27.35 41.44
N HIS A 348 6.30 26.38 42.32
CA HIS A 348 5.41 25.27 42.64
C HIS A 348 5.69 24.72 44.03
N ASN A 349 4.66 24.18 44.69
CA ASN A 349 4.78 23.55 45.99
C ASN A 349 3.75 22.42 46.11
N PHE A 350 4.20 21.23 46.53
CA PHE A 350 3.36 20.04 46.68
C PHE A 350 3.74 19.24 47.94
N VAL A 351 2.78 18.43 48.38
CA VAL A 351 2.90 17.54 49.53
C VAL A 351 2.88 16.11 49.01
N TRP A 352 3.72 15.25 49.57
CA TRP A 352 3.76 13.82 49.27
C TRP A 352 2.69 13.15 50.15
N ASP A 353 1.59 12.75 49.52
CA ASP A 353 0.31 12.37 50.14
C ASP A 353 -0.39 11.26 49.34
N ILE A 354 0.17 10.84 48.20
CA ILE A 354 -0.45 9.86 47.31
C ILE A 354 -0.51 8.47 47.98
N ASP A 355 0.25 8.25 49.06
CA ASP A 355 0.29 7.01 49.84
C ASP A 355 0.62 5.79 48.95
N ALA A 356 1.48 5.99 47.95
CA ALA A 356 1.93 4.95 47.03
C ALA A 356 2.78 3.92 47.80
N GLY A 357 2.18 2.79 48.19
CA GLY A 357 2.89 1.56 48.55
C GLY A 357 3.97 1.62 49.64
N GLY A 358 3.58 1.41 50.90
CA GLY A 358 4.50 0.97 51.97
C GLY A 358 5.41 2.06 52.55
N SER A 359 6.39 1.66 53.37
CA SER A 359 7.28 2.57 54.13
C SER A 359 8.76 2.48 53.68
N THR A 360 8.99 2.12 52.42
CA THR A 360 10.34 1.88 51.86
C THR A 360 10.43 2.33 50.41
N ALA A 361 11.50 3.06 50.02
CA ALA A 361 11.72 3.48 48.63
C ALA A 361 11.99 2.27 47.72
N ASN A 362 10.95 1.88 47.02
CA ASN A 362 10.92 0.84 46.01
C ASN A 362 9.97 1.28 44.87
N GLN A 363 9.83 0.43 43.86
CA GLN A 363 8.98 0.71 42.70
C GLN A 363 7.51 1.01 43.06
N THR A 364 6.97 0.42 44.13
CA THR A 364 5.57 0.67 44.55
C THR A 364 5.36 2.03 45.25
N SER A 365 6.45 2.68 45.66
CA SER A 365 6.44 4.01 46.28
C SER A 365 6.95 5.13 45.39
N PHE A 366 7.32 4.81 44.15
CA PHE A 366 7.83 5.80 43.21
C PHE A 366 6.67 6.53 42.54
N VAL A 367 6.76 7.85 42.49
CA VAL A 367 5.75 8.75 41.92
C VAL A 367 6.45 9.84 41.13
N GLU A 368 5.86 10.25 40.02
CA GLU A 368 6.28 11.43 39.26
C GLU A 368 5.30 12.58 39.49
N HIS A 369 5.86 13.77 39.73
CA HIS A 369 5.08 15.00 39.86
C HIS A 369 5.40 15.95 38.69
N ALA A 370 4.40 16.27 37.87
CA ALA A 370 4.55 17.17 36.73
C ALA A 370 4.31 18.65 37.08
N ILE A 371 5.07 19.55 36.45
CA ILE A 371 4.88 21.01 36.47
C ILE A 371 4.98 21.51 35.04
N SER A 372 3.85 21.91 34.44
CA SER A 372 3.85 22.38 33.05
C SER A 372 4.16 23.87 32.90
N GLY A 373 4.76 24.24 31.78
CA GLY A 373 4.88 25.62 31.30
C GLY A 373 5.87 26.49 32.09
N VAL A 374 6.96 25.91 32.60
CA VAL A 374 7.97 26.63 33.36
C VAL A 374 8.91 27.39 32.42
N SER A 375 8.84 28.72 32.42
CA SER A 375 9.78 29.55 31.64
C SER A 375 11.18 29.53 32.25
N LEU A 376 12.16 29.00 31.51
CA LEU A 376 13.57 28.89 31.92
C LEU A 376 14.49 29.54 30.89
N SER A 377 15.51 30.23 31.38
CA SER A 377 16.61 30.77 30.56
C SER A 377 17.92 30.09 30.90
N ALA A 378 18.79 29.93 29.90
CA ALA A 378 20.15 29.41 30.11
C ALA A 378 20.87 30.22 31.20
N GLY A 379 21.26 29.55 32.29
CA GLY A 379 21.87 30.15 33.47
C GLY A 379 20.92 30.38 34.66
N ASP A 380 19.61 30.12 34.51
CA ASP A 380 18.67 30.14 35.62
C ASP A 380 19.02 29.09 36.68
N VAL A 381 18.74 29.41 37.94
CA VAL A 381 19.00 28.50 39.07
C VAL A 381 17.69 27.89 39.56
N ILE A 382 17.59 26.58 39.45
CA ILE A 382 16.47 25.80 39.97
C ILE A 382 16.86 25.27 41.34
N GLU A 383 16.09 25.57 42.38
CA GLU A 383 16.28 25.05 43.73
C GLU A 383 15.13 24.12 44.12
N ILE A 384 15.47 22.92 44.59
CA ILE A 384 14.54 22.07 45.34
C ILE A 384 14.67 22.38 46.84
N VAL A 385 13.55 22.68 47.48
CA VAL A 385 13.48 23.08 48.87
C VAL A 385 12.43 22.23 49.56
N GLY A 386 12.83 21.43 50.56
CA GLY A 386 11.85 20.58 51.22
C GLY A 386 12.09 20.33 52.70
N VAL A 387 11.02 19.91 53.36
CA VAL A 387 10.97 19.60 54.79
C VAL A 387 10.37 18.21 54.93
N LYS A 388 11.13 17.28 55.51
CA LYS A 388 10.62 15.95 55.83
C LYS A 388 9.64 16.01 57.01
N ASP A 389 8.55 15.25 56.97
CA ASP A 389 7.68 15.10 58.13
C ASP A 389 7.98 13.81 58.90
N GLY A 390 8.35 13.96 60.18
CA GLY A 390 8.41 12.85 61.14
C GLY A 390 9.10 11.57 60.63
N SER A 391 8.25 10.60 60.26
CA SER A 391 8.58 9.24 59.78
C SER A 391 8.90 9.18 58.29
N GLU A 392 8.32 10.06 57.47
CA GLU A 392 8.53 10.04 56.03
C GLU A 392 9.82 10.81 55.67
N PRO A 393 10.73 10.18 54.91
CA PRO A 393 11.92 10.79 54.38
C PRO A 393 11.67 11.40 53.00
N LEU A 394 11.88 12.71 52.89
CA LEU A 394 11.95 13.41 51.61
C LEU A 394 13.11 12.88 50.73
N ARG A 395 12.80 12.09 49.69
CA ARG A 395 13.70 11.43 48.73
C ARG A 395 13.35 11.78 47.28
N THR A 396 14.22 12.54 46.61
CA THR A 396 14.03 12.99 45.22
C THR A 396 15.05 12.31 44.34
N ASP A 397 14.59 11.77 43.21
CA ASP A 397 15.39 10.99 42.28
C ASP A 397 15.93 11.87 41.15
N TYR A 398 15.06 12.42 40.31
CA TYR A 398 15.47 13.22 39.15
C TYR A 398 14.50 14.36 38.84
N ILE A 399 14.90 15.25 37.91
CA ILE A 399 14.00 16.18 37.21
C ILE A 399 14.19 16.01 35.69
N ASP A 400 13.10 15.70 35.00
CA ASP A 400 13.00 15.70 33.54
C ASP A 400 12.58 17.07 33.03
N PHE A 401 13.12 17.45 31.88
CA PHE A 401 12.85 18.70 31.18
C PHE A 401 12.38 18.37 29.79
N VAL A 402 11.12 18.71 29.47
CA VAL A 402 10.56 18.59 28.13
C VAL A 402 10.36 20.00 27.60
N PHE A 403 11.01 20.35 26.50
CA PHE A 403 10.83 21.69 25.91
C PHE A 403 9.44 21.84 25.35
N VAL A 404 8.86 23.01 25.60
CA VAL A 404 7.56 23.43 25.11
C VAL A 404 7.81 24.74 24.36
N ASP A 405 7.50 24.75 23.07
CA ASP A 405 7.77 25.91 22.23
C ASP A 405 7.09 27.16 22.79
N GLY A 406 7.93 28.12 23.19
CA GLY A 406 7.56 29.20 24.09
C GLY A 406 6.82 30.33 23.37
N GLY A 407 5.50 30.20 23.23
CA GLY A 407 4.67 31.20 22.51
C GLY A 407 3.33 31.61 23.12
N GLY A 408 2.83 30.98 24.19
CA GLY A 408 1.52 31.32 24.79
C GLY A 408 0.36 30.61 24.10
N GLY A 409 -0.46 29.93 24.88
CA GLY A 409 -1.57 29.10 24.40
C GLY A 409 -2.50 29.83 23.44
N GLY A 410 -2.35 29.50 22.17
CA GLY A 410 -3.36 29.46 21.13
C GLY A 410 -3.01 28.19 20.36
N ASP A 411 -4.00 27.33 20.15
CA ASP A 411 -3.81 26.20 19.26
C ASP A 411 -3.36 26.73 17.88
N THR A 412 -2.54 25.96 17.17
CA THR A 412 -1.93 26.34 15.88
C THR A 412 -2.41 25.44 14.74
N THR A 413 -3.25 24.45 15.02
CA THR A 413 -3.82 23.59 13.98
C THR A 413 -5.04 24.29 13.40
N SER A 414 -5.13 24.31 12.07
CA SER A 414 -6.30 24.88 11.41
C SER A 414 -7.45 23.88 11.45
N PRO A 415 -8.70 24.35 11.58
CA PRO A 415 -9.87 23.51 11.39
C PRO A 415 -9.84 22.79 10.04
N PHE A 416 -10.45 21.61 9.97
CA PHE A 416 -10.58 20.82 8.75
C PHE A 416 -12.03 20.31 8.55
N ILE A 417 -12.34 19.86 7.33
CA ILE A 417 -13.61 19.21 7.02
C ILE A 417 -13.52 17.74 7.45
N GLN A 418 -14.25 17.35 8.50
CA GLN A 418 -14.35 15.94 8.90
C GLN A 418 -15.28 15.16 7.95
N SER A 419 -16.34 15.80 7.43
CA SER A 419 -17.25 15.18 6.46
C SER A 419 -18.04 16.24 5.71
N SER A 420 -18.40 16.00 4.45
CA SER A 420 -19.37 16.81 3.69
C SER A 420 -20.37 15.92 2.97
N LEU A 421 -21.61 16.39 2.81
CA LEU A 421 -22.67 15.71 2.06
C LEU A 421 -23.48 16.74 1.26
N ALA A 422 -23.57 16.51 -0.06
CA ALA A 422 -24.44 17.25 -0.96
C ALA A 422 -25.32 16.23 -1.71
N PRO A 423 -26.61 16.08 -1.34
CA PRO A 423 -27.47 15.08 -1.95
C PRO A 423 -27.89 15.46 -3.37
N ASP A 424 -27.92 14.47 -4.27
CA ASP A 424 -28.44 14.63 -5.63
C ASP A 424 -29.91 15.04 -5.65
N VAL A 425 -30.28 15.86 -6.64
CA VAL A 425 -31.66 16.28 -6.89
C VAL A 425 -32.27 15.39 -7.98
N GLY A 426 -32.88 14.29 -7.54
CA GLY A 426 -33.63 13.37 -8.40
C GLY A 426 -35.05 13.86 -8.77
N PRO A 427 -35.86 13.05 -9.47
CA PRO A 427 -37.22 13.42 -9.90
C PRO A 427 -38.18 13.80 -8.75
N ALA A 428 -37.90 13.32 -7.53
CA ALA A 428 -38.65 13.68 -6.32
C ALA A 428 -38.37 15.12 -5.83
N GLY A 429 -37.23 15.70 -6.19
CA GLY A 429 -36.82 17.07 -5.90
C GLY A 429 -37.35 18.10 -6.90
N ALA A 430 -37.92 17.66 -8.03
CA ALA A 430 -38.48 18.53 -9.06
C ALA A 430 -39.53 19.50 -8.49
N GLY A 431 -39.33 20.80 -8.71
CA GLY A 431 -40.20 21.86 -8.20
C GLY A 431 -39.88 22.33 -6.77
N SER A 432 -38.89 21.75 -6.08
CA SER A 432 -38.36 22.32 -4.83
C SER A 432 -37.60 23.61 -5.12
N ALA A 433 -37.73 24.60 -4.22
CA ALA A 433 -37.07 25.90 -4.38
C ALA A 433 -35.61 25.89 -3.88
N THR A 434 -35.26 24.94 -3.03
CA THR A 434 -33.95 24.85 -2.37
C THR A 434 -33.52 23.39 -2.19
N MET A 435 -32.24 23.19 -1.92
CA MET A 435 -31.65 21.97 -1.35
C MET A 435 -30.70 22.34 -0.21
N ASP A 436 -30.27 21.34 0.58
CA ASP A 436 -29.32 21.55 1.67
C ASP A 436 -28.00 20.82 1.38
N VAL A 437 -26.88 21.46 1.70
CA VAL A 437 -25.52 20.89 1.72
C VAL A 437 -25.04 20.90 3.15
N THR A 438 -24.54 19.79 3.67
CA THR A 438 -24.03 19.69 5.05
C THR A 438 -22.52 19.53 5.08
N VAL A 439 -21.84 20.24 5.99
CA VAL A 439 -20.39 20.20 6.19
C VAL A 439 -20.12 20.11 7.69
N THR A 440 -19.30 19.15 8.11
CA THR A 440 -18.87 18.98 9.50
C THR A 440 -17.43 19.46 9.63
N PHE A 441 -17.23 20.51 10.42
CA PHE A 441 -15.94 21.07 10.75
C PHE A 441 -15.43 20.51 12.07
N SER A 442 -14.16 20.16 12.11
CA SER A 442 -13.50 19.62 13.29
C SER A 442 -12.10 20.17 13.44
N ASP A 443 -11.64 20.16 14.68
CA ASP A 443 -10.34 20.64 15.10
C ASP A 443 -10.00 20.09 16.49
N ASN A 444 -8.75 20.22 16.92
CA ASN A 444 -8.32 19.92 18.29
C ASN A 444 -8.83 20.96 19.31
N VAL A 445 -9.28 22.13 18.85
CA VAL A 445 -9.95 23.18 19.63
C VAL A 445 -11.36 23.43 19.09
N ALA A 446 -12.18 24.09 19.92
CA ALA A 446 -13.56 24.38 19.58
C ALA A 446 -13.66 25.26 18.33
N ILE A 447 -14.49 24.86 17.36
CA ILE A 447 -14.90 25.70 16.23
C ILE A 447 -15.70 26.89 16.76
N ASP A 448 -15.35 28.10 16.32
CA ASP A 448 -16.10 29.32 16.62
C ASP A 448 -17.36 29.34 15.75
N VAL A 449 -18.51 28.97 16.34
CA VAL A 449 -19.78 28.91 15.60
C VAL A 449 -20.19 30.28 15.06
N SER A 450 -19.63 31.38 15.57
CA SER A 450 -19.89 32.72 15.06
C SER A 450 -19.18 33.07 13.76
N SER A 451 -18.20 32.28 13.32
CA SER A 451 -17.54 32.44 12.02
C SER A 451 -18.27 31.74 10.88
N ILE A 452 -19.15 30.77 11.18
CA ILE A 452 -19.89 30.02 10.15
C ILE A 452 -21.00 30.89 9.55
N ASP A 453 -20.90 31.23 8.27
CA ASP A 453 -21.90 32.01 7.55
C ASP A 453 -22.11 31.53 6.09
N THR A 454 -22.99 32.20 5.34
CA THR A 454 -23.31 31.78 3.96
C THR A 454 -22.16 31.93 2.96
N GLY A 455 -21.07 32.61 3.33
CA GLY A 455 -19.85 32.82 2.54
C GLY A 455 -18.85 31.68 2.61
N ASP A 456 -19.01 30.75 3.56
CA ASP A 456 -18.07 29.65 3.80
C ASP A 456 -17.91 28.74 2.58
N ILE A 457 -18.99 28.54 1.81
CA ILE A 457 -19.00 27.69 0.63
C ILE A 457 -19.42 28.44 -0.64
N THR A 458 -18.96 27.95 -1.78
CA THR A 458 -19.47 28.31 -3.10
C THR A 458 -20.06 27.10 -3.80
N VAL A 459 -21.13 27.31 -4.56
CA VAL A 459 -21.77 26.26 -5.36
C VAL A 459 -21.84 26.73 -6.80
N THR A 460 -21.33 25.94 -7.75
CA THR A 460 -21.27 26.30 -9.18
C THR A 460 -21.79 25.16 -10.03
N GLY A 461 -22.81 25.43 -10.85
CA GLY A 461 -23.38 24.45 -11.78
C GLY A 461 -23.28 24.87 -13.25
N PRO A 462 -23.97 24.16 -14.16
CA PRO A 462 -23.93 24.42 -15.60
C PRO A 462 -24.39 25.84 -15.99
N GLY A 463 -25.25 26.45 -15.17
CA GLY A 463 -25.74 27.82 -15.32
C GLY A 463 -24.88 28.91 -14.67
N GLY A 464 -23.78 28.55 -14.00
CA GLY A 464 -22.91 29.44 -13.21
C GLY A 464 -23.09 29.27 -11.70
N ALA A 465 -22.61 30.26 -10.93
CA ALA A 465 -22.66 30.23 -9.47
C ALA A 465 -24.09 30.36 -8.93
N LEU A 466 -24.42 29.55 -7.92
CA LEU A 466 -25.70 29.53 -7.21
C LEU A 466 -25.64 30.42 -5.97
N THR A 467 -26.82 30.75 -5.43
CA THR A 467 -26.93 31.54 -4.19
C THR A 467 -27.09 30.59 -3.01
N VAL A 468 -26.18 30.68 -2.03
CA VAL A 468 -26.34 30.09 -0.70
C VAL A 468 -27.13 31.09 0.14
N SER A 469 -28.39 30.76 0.47
CA SER A 469 -29.35 31.72 1.01
C SER A 469 -29.50 31.67 2.53
N ALA A 470 -29.09 30.57 3.16
CA ALA A 470 -29.05 30.42 4.61
C ALA A 470 -27.99 29.39 5.04
N VAL A 471 -27.55 29.50 6.29
CA VAL A 471 -26.80 28.45 6.99
C VAL A 471 -27.41 28.24 8.38
N SER A 472 -27.37 27.01 8.87
CA SER A 472 -27.69 26.66 10.25
C SER A 472 -26.65 25.68 10.80
N VAL A 473 -26.38 25.74 12.10
CA VAL A 473 -25.43 24.83 12.76
C VAL A 473 -26.21 23.95 13.74
N ASP A 474 -25.86 22.68 13.79
CA ASP A 474 -26.49 21.66 14.65
C ASP A 474 -26.56 22.07 16.12
N ILE A 475 -25.45 22.61 16.66
CA ILE A 475 -25.33 23.13 18.03
C ILE A 475 -24.81 24.57 17.99
N GLY A 476 -25.64 25.52 18.42
CA GLY A 476 -25.37 26.96 18.34
C GLY A 476 -24.35 27.55 19.32
N GLY A 477 -23.40 26.75 19.84
CA GLY A 477 -22.31 27.24 20.69
C GLY A 477 -21.00 26.54 20.36
N ASP A 478 -19.87 27.18 20.65
CA ASP A 478 -18.54 26.73 20.24
C ASP A 478 -18.21 25.30 20.70
N GLY A 479 -17.51 24.55 19.85
CA GLY A 479 -17.01 23.20 20.15
C GLY A 479 -16.60 22.45 18.88
N THR A 480 -16.19 21.20 19.01
CA THR A 480 -15.69 20.37 17.92
C THR A 480 -16.21 18.94 18.13
N PRO A 481 -16.82 18.27 17.13
CA PRO A 481 -17.14 18.75 15.78
C PRO A 481 -18.35 19.72 15.75
N ARG A 482 -18.54 20.47 14.65
CA ARG A 482 -19.76 21.26 14.36
C ARG A 482 -20.24 21.04 12.93
N THR A 483 -21.52 20.72 12.76
CA THR A 483 -22.12 20.48 11.44
C THR A 483 -22.94 21.69 10.99
N ALA A 484 -22.49 22.34 9.92
CA ALA A 484 -23.20 23.40 9.23
C ALA A 484 -24.06 22.83 8.09
N THR A 485 -25.32 23.25 8.00
CA THR A 485 -26.25 22.96 6.91
C THR A 485 -26.51 24.24 6.12
N TYR A 486 -26.02 24.30 4.89
CA TYR A 486 -26.16 25.41 3.95
C TYR A 486 -27.33 25.17 3.01
N THR A 487 -28.27 26.11 2.94
CA THR A 487 -29.41 26.03 2.01
C THR A 487 -29.05 26.74 0.70
N VAL A 488 -29.10 26.00 -0.41
CA VAL A 488 -28.77 26.47 -1.76
C VAL A 488 -30.07 26.69 -2.55
N ASP A 489 -30.21 27.88 -3.14
CA ASP A 489 -31.38 28.22 -3.95
C ASP A 489 -31.27 27.61 -5.36
N ALA A 490 -32.36 26.99 -5.82
CA ALA A 490 -32.44 26.47 -7.18
C ALA A 490 -32.33 27.61 -8.22
N PRO A 491 -31.58 27.42 -9.32
CA PRO A 491 -31.54 28.41 -10.40
C PRO A 491 -32.95 28.70 -10.93
N GLY A 492 -33.28 29.98 -11.15
CA GLY A 492 -34.62 30.35 -11.62
C GLY A 492 -35.78 30.18 -10.63
N GLY A 493 -35.52 29.65 -9.42
CA GLY A 493 -36.44 29.61 -8.28
C GLY A 493 -37.08 28.26 -7.97
N THR A 494 -36.94 27.25 -8.84
CA THR A 494 -37.32 25.85 -8.59
C THR A 494 -36.49 24.93 -9.46
N TRP A 495 -36.05 23.78 -8.92
CA TRP A 495 -35.37 22.75 -9.69
C TRP A 495 -36.26 22.23 -10.83
N ASP A 496 -35.88 22.50 -12.07
CA ASP A 496 -36.55 22.03 -13.28
C ASP A 496 -35.56 21.45 -14.30
N VAL A 497 -36.08 20.93 -15.42
CA VAL A 497 -35.27 20.23 -16.45
C VAL A 497 -34.19 21.12 -17.08
N ALA A 498 -34.26 22.44 -16.93
CA ALA A 498 -33.20 23.34 -17.38
C ALA A 498 -31.99 23.36 -16.43
N ASP A 499 -32.14 22.83 -15.22
CA ASP A 499 -31.12 22.80 -14.18
C ASP A 499 -30.36 21.45 -14.13
N GLU A 500 -30.67 20.50 -15.02
CA GLU A 500 -30.01 19.19 -15.09
C GLU A 500 -28.50 19.31 -15.35
N GLY A 501 -27.70 18.48 -14.65
CA GLY A 501 -26.23 18.44 -14.75
C GLY A 501 -25.52 18.43 -13.40
N SER A 502 -24.18 18.53 -13.43
CA SER A 502 -23.32 18.42 -12.24
C SER A 502 -23.02 19.79 -11.62
N TYR A 503 -22.99 19.83 -10.29
CA TYR A 503 -22.75 21.02 -9.48
C TYR A 503 -21.55 20.78 -8.57
N ASN A 504 -20.58 21.69 -8.61
CA ASN A 504 -19.43 21.68 -7.73
C ASN A 504 -19.71 22.48 -6.45
N VAL A 505 -19.23 21.97 -5.32
CA VAL A 505 -19.23 22.66 -4.02
C VAL A 505 -17.76 22.87 -3.64
N ALA A 506 -17.40 24.05 -3.13
CA ALA A 506 -16.04 24.33 -2.69
C ALA A 506 -16.04 25.19 -1.42
N LEU A 507 -15.10 24.90 -0.51
CA LEU A 507 -14.88 25.67 0.71
C LEU A 507 -13.98 26.87 0.43
N MET A 508 -14.35 28.02 0.97
CA MET A 508 -13.54 29.24 0.92
C MET A 508 -12.53 29.27 2.08
N ALA A 509 -11.26 29.51 1.75
CA ALA A 509 -10.22 29.73 2.77
C ALA A 509 -10.56 30.95 3.63
N ALA A 510 -10.15 30.91 4.90
CA ALA A 510 -10.25 32.05 5.81
C ALA A 510 -11.68 32.52 6.16
N GLU A 511 -12.70 31.66 5.98
CA GLU A 511 -14.07 31.96 6.39
C GLU A 511 -14.45 31.30 7.73
N VAL A 512 -14.15 30.00 7.92
CA VAL A 512 -14.42 29.28 9.19
C VAL A 512 -13.18 29.24 10.07
N GLN A 513 -13.30 29.54 11.38
CA GLN A 513 -12.18 29.55 12.33
C GLN A 513 -12.47 28.75 13.61
N ASP A 514 -11.43 28.35 14.33
CA ASP A 514 -11.52 27.89 15.72
C ASP A 514 -11.51 29.06 16.72
N THR A 515 -11.70 28.73 18.00
CA THR A 515 -11.66 29.69 19.12
C THR A 515 -10.26 30.19 19.49
N SER A 516 -9.20 29.63 18.91
CA SER A 516 -7.80 30.10 18.99
C SER A 516 -7.45 31.10 17.89
N GLY A 517 -8.23 31.16 16.81
CA GLY A 517 -8.10 32.08 15.69
C GLY A 517 -7.42 31.50 14.44
N ASN A 518 -7.28 30.17 14.31
CA ASN A 518 -6.83 29.57 13.05
C ASN A 518 -8.01 29.35 12.11
N PHE A 519 -7.76 29.42 10.81
CA PHE A 519 -8.79 29.36 9.78
C PHE A 519 -8.68 28.09 8.95
N VAL A 520 -9.83 27.56 8.54
CA VAL A 520 -9.90 26.47 7.57
C VAL A 520 -9.19 26.85 6.26
N SER A 521 -8.43 25.89 5.72
CA SER A 521 -7.83 25.98 4.39
C SER A 521 -8.90 25.88 3.30
N ALA A 522 -8.63 26.44 2.11
CA ALA A 522 -9.53 26.22 0.97
C ALA A 522 -9.53 24.74 0.60
N ASP A 523 -10.71 24.20 0.33
CA ASP A 523 -10.88 22.84 -0.16
C ASP A 523 -11.75 22.88 -1.44
N PRO A 524 -11.13 22.77 -2.63
CA PRO A 524 -11.85 22.69 -3.89
C PRO A 524 -12.43 21.31 -4.20
N SER A 525 -12.19 20.30 -3.34
CA SER A 525 -12.50 18.88 -3.54
C SER A 525 -13.73 18.38 -2.78
N MET A 526 -14.52 19.27 -2.18
CA MET A 526 -15.77 18.89 -1.52
C MET A 526 -16.74 18.15 -2.45
N GLN A 527 -17.52 17.22 -1.88
CA GLN A 527 -18.51 16.47 -2.65
C GLN A 527 -19.53 17.40 -3.33
N GLY A 528 -19.56 17.35 -4.66
CA GLY A 528 -20.59 17.97 -5.49
C GLY A 528 -21.90 17.18 -5.49
N PHE A 529 -22.89 17.64 -6.25
CA PHE A 529 -24.15 16.91 -6.46
C PHE A 529 -24.59 17.02 -7.92
N THR A 530 -25.48 16.13 -8.34
CA THR A 530 -26.08 16.09 -9.67
C THR A 530 -27.58 16.38 -9.61
N VAL A 531 -28.10 16.95 -10.69
CA VAL A 531 -29.54 17.14 -10.89
C VAL A 531 -29.94 16.29 -12.09
N ASP A 532 -30.78 15.28 -11.86
CA ASP A 532 -31.40 14.44 -12.89
C ASP A 532 -32.89 14.26 -12.58
N LEU A 533 -33.74 14.84 -13.43
CA LEU A 533 -35.19 14.79 -13.26
C LEU A 533 -35.87 13.79 -14.22
N SER A 534 -35.11 12.91 -14.87
CA SER A 534 -35.60 11.91 -15.82
C SER A 534 -36.37 10.76 -15.15
N ALA A 535 -37.32 10.14 -15.86
CA ALA A 535 -38.17 9.07 -15.30
C ALA A 535 -37.51 7.69 -15.46
N ALA A 536 -37.59 6.86 -14.40
CA ALA A 536 -37.01 5.51 -14.39
C ALA A 536 -37.47 4.62 -15.58
N PRO A 537 -36.56 3.80 -16.16
CA PRO A 537 -36.89 2.92 -17.29
C PRO A 537 -37.86 1.79 -16.91
N PRO A 538 -38.60 1.19 -17.87
CA PRO A 538 -39.49 0.05 -17.64
C PRO A 538 -38.71 -1.27 -17.44
N ASP A 539 -39.16 -2.10 -16.51
CA ASP A 539 -38.60 -3.45 -16.27
C ASP A 539 -38.67 -4.36 -17.54
N PRO A 540 -37.68 -5.25 -17.76
CA PRO A 540 -37.74 -6.28 -18.80
C PRO A 540 -38.95 -7.21 -18.64
N PHE A 541 -39.49 -7.73 -19.74
CA PHE A 541 -40.62 -8.66 -19.68
C PHE A 541 -40.63 -9.73 -20.77
N ARG A 542 -41.10 -10.93 -20.40
CA ARG A 542 -41.23 -12.10 -21.27
C ARG A 542 -42.61 -12.21 -21.92
N VAL A 543 -42.65 -12.65 -23.17
CA VAL A 543 -43.86 -13.10 -23.86
C VAL A 543 -43.67 -14.50 -24.44
N GLU A 544 -44.47 -15.44 -23.96
CA GLU A 544 -44.47 -16.82 -24.44
C GLU A 544 -44.98 -16.91 -25.89
N ALA A 545 -44.24 -17.60 -26.78
CA ALA A 545 -44.55 -17.66 -28.22
C ALA A 545 -45.87 -18.37 -28.50
N GLU A 546 -46.33 -19.29 -27.64
CA GLU A 546 -47.65 -19.92 -27.76
C GLU A 546 -48.82 -18.96 -27.55
N THR A 547 -48.57 -17.76 -27.01
CA THR A 547 -49.59 -16.71 -26.85
C THR A 547 -49.75 -15.84 -28.10
N PHE A 548 -48.88 -16.00 -29.11
CA PHE A 548 -48.94 -15.25 -30.35
C PHE A 548 -50.22 -15.60 -31.14
N THR A 549 -50.72 -14.62 -31.88
CA THR A 549 -51.82 -14.84 -32.83
C THR A 549 -51.27 -15.62 -34.03
N ILE A 550 -51.62 -16.90 -34.13
CA ILE A 550 -51.23 -17.75 -35.26
C ILE A 550 -51.93 -17.27 -36.53
N LEU A 551 -51.16 -16.82 -37.51
CA LEU A 551 -51.64 -16.35 -38.81
C LEU A 551 -51.67 -17.50 -39.83
N SER A 552 -50.65 -18.36 -39.83
CA SER A 552 -50.65 -19.58 -40.65
C SER A 552 -49.69 -20.66 -40.12
N GLY A 553 -50.26 -21.87 -39.99
CA GLY A 553 -49.62 -23.19 -39.93
C GLY A 553 -48.59 -23.51 -38.83
N PHE A 554 -48.29 -22.58 -37.92
CA PHE A 554 -47.83 -22.92 -36.58
C PHE A 554 -48.92 -23.64 -35.76
N THR A 555 -48.52 -24.45 -34.78
CA THR A 555 -49.36 -24.98 -33.69
C THR A 555 -48.60 -25.00 -32.38
N VAL A 556 -49.30 -24.78 -31.30
CA VAL A 556 -48.79 -24.99 -29.94
C VAL A 556 -48.60 -26.49 -29.67
N LYS A 557 -47.47 -26.85 -29.06
CA LYS A 557 -47.14 -28.21 -28.58
C LYS A 557 -46.80 -28.15 -27.11
N ASN A 558 -47.09 -29.23 -26.39
CA ASN A 558 -46.67 -29.38 -25.00
C ASN A 558 -45.26 -29.97 -24.97
N ASN A 559 -44.35 -29.33 -24.25
CA ASN A 559 -43.03 -29.86 -23.93
C ASN A 559 -42.57 -29.24 -22.61
N ASN A 560 -42.10 -30.07 -21.67
CA ASN A 560 -41.66 -29.62 -20.36
C ASN A 560 -40.33 -28.84 -20.38
N HIS A 561 -39.69 -28.71 -21.55
CA HIS A 561 -38.46 -27.94 -21.75
C HIS A 561 -38.70 -26.52 -22.29
N GLY A 562 -39.92 -26.20 -22.73
CA GLY A 562 -40.28 -24.81 -23.05
C GLY A 562 -40.72 -24.04 -21.80
N SER A 563 -40.50 -22.73 -21.77
CA SER A 563 -41.09 -21.86 -20.76
C SER A 563 -42.61 -22.00 -20.78
N GLY A 564 -43.23 -22.03 -19.59
CA GLY A 564 -44.66 -22.35 -19.47
C GLY A 564 -45.07 -23.78 -19.84
N GLY A 565 -44.15 -24.65 -20.27
CA GLY A 565 -44.39 -26.06 -20.61
C GLY A 565 -44.98 -26.28 -22.02
N GLN A 566 -44.91 -25.27 -22.89
CA GLN A 566 -45.37 -25.31 -24.28
C GLN A 566 -44.36 -24.62 -25.20
N TYR A 567 -44.49 -24.78 -26.52
CA TYR A 567 -43.80 -23.97 -27.51
C TYR A 567 -44.61 -23.90 -28.81
N LEU A 568 -44.22 -23.00 -29.72
CA LEU A 568 -44.83 -22.83 -31.03
C LEU A 568 -44.06 -23.61 -32.12
N GLN A 569 -44.73 -24.55 -32.82
CA GLN A 569 -44.10 -25.40 -33.85
C GLN A 569 -44.73 -25.31 -35.24
N ALA A 570 -43.91 -25.24 -36.29
CA ALA A 570 -44.33 -25.34 -37.69
C ALA A 570 -44.89 -26.73 -38.07
N ASN A 571 -46.06 -26.79 -38.73
CA ASN A 571 -46.68 -28.07 -39.15
C ASN A 571 -46.38 -28.49 -40.61
N GLY A 572 -45.89 -27.60 -41.45
CA GLY A 572 -45.71 -27.85 -42.89
C GLY A 572 -44.41 -27.24 -43.42
N SER A 573 -44.01 -27.64 -44.64
CA SER A 573 -42.80 -27.16 -45.32
C SER A 573 -43.00 -25.84 -46.09
N GLY A 574 -44.14 -25.17 -45.88
CA GLY A 574 -44.39 -23.84 -46.42
C GLY A 574 -44.06 -22.76 -45.37
N GLU A 575 -44.20 -21.50 -45.75
CA GLU A 575 -44.08 -20.36 -44.83
C GLU A 575 -45.10 -20.46 -43.69
N GLN A 576 -44.63 -20.27 -42.46
CA GLN A 576 -45.43 -20.24 -41.24
C GLN A 576 -45.38 -18.84 -40.63
N ARG A 577 -46.49 -18.37 -40.06
CA ARG A 577 -46.62 -17.00 -39.54
C ARG A 577 -47.35 -16.96 -38.20
N ALA A 578 -46.81 -16.21 -37.24
CA ALA A 578 -47.47 -15.88 -35.98
C ALA A 578 -47.11 -14.45 -35.58
N SER A 579 -48.03 -13.71 -34.96
CA SER A 579 -47.80 -12.31 -34.63
C SER A 579 -48.18 -11.93 -33.20
N TYR A 580 -47.46 -10.95 -32.66
CA TYR A 580 -47.70 -10.32 -31.38
C TYR A 580 -47.84 -8.80 -31.57
N ALA A 581 -48.77 -8.19 -30.85
CA ALA A 581 -48.92 -6.73 -30.84
C ALA A 581 -48.20 -6.19 -29.60
N PHE A 582 -47.12 -5.46 -29.81
CA PHE A 582 -46.31 -4.88 -28.76
C PHE A 582 -47.14 -3.89 -27.94
N ALA A 583 -47.16 -4.05 -26.61
CA ALA A 583 -48.08 -3.34 -25.73
C ALA A 583 -47.39 -2.52 -24.61
N ALA A 584 -46.06 -2.58 -24.51
CA ALA A 584 -45.29 -1.82 -23.52
C ALA A 584 -45.03 -0.37 -24.00
N ALA A 585 -44.30 0.40 -23.17
CA ALA A 585 -43.94 1.78 -23.50
C ALA A 585 -43.12 1.82 -24.80
N SER A 586 -43.27 2.89 -25.58
CA SER A 586 -42.44 3.06 -26.77
C SER A 586 -40.98 3.31 -26.37
N GLY A 587 -40.03 2.67 -27.04
CA GLY A 587 -38.61 2.68 -26.68
C GLY A 587 -37.74 1.97 -27.69
N ILE A 588 -36.45 1.85 -27.39
CA ILE A 588 -35.57 0.89 -28.06
C ILE A 588 -35.54 -0.37 -27.20
N TYR A 589 -35.48 -1.54 -27.83
CA TYR A 589 -35.54 -2.83 -27.15
C TYR A 589 -34.57 -3.81 -27.77
N ASP A 590 -33.93 -4.60 -26.93
CA ASP A 590 -33.32 -5.85 -27.33
C ASP A 590 -34.37 -6.95 -27.25
N LEU A 591 -34.42 -7.78 -28.30
CA LEU A 591 -35.30 -8.94 -28.37
C LEU A 591 -34.47 -10.22 -28.22
N GLU A 592 -34.70 -10.96 -27.15
CA GLU A 592 -34.08 -12.26 -26.95
C GLU A 592 -35.08 -13.38 -27.23
N ILE A 593 -34.77 -14.23 -28.21
CA ILE A 593 -35.69 -15.25 -28.72
C ILE A 593 -35.19 -16.65 -28.35
N GLY A 594 -35.85 -17.26 -27.37
CA GLY A 594 -35.64 -18.66 -27.01
C GLY A 594 -36.21 -19.61 -28.08
N HIS A 595 -35.39 -20.52 -28.60
CA HIS A 595 -35.79 -21.51 -29.61
C HIS A 595 -35.01 -22.82 -29.49
N PHE A 596 -35.45 -23.85 -30.22
CA PHE A 596 -34.79 -25.16 -30.26
C PHE A 596 -34.14 -25.39 -31.62
N ASP A 597 -32.81 -25.38 -31.66
CA ASP A 597 -31.95 -25.66 -32.82
C ASP A 597 -31.54 -27.15 -32.76
N GLU A 598 -32.15 -27.99 -33.60
CA GLU A 598 -31.98 -29.45 -33.53
C GLU A 598 -30.91 -29.93 -34.53
N SER A 599 -30.11 -30.92 -34.14
CA SER A 599 -28.96 -31.40 -34.91
C SER A 599 -29.30 -32.20 -36.20
N ASP A 600 -30.52 -32.11 -36.75
CA ASP A 600 -30.99 -32.93 -37.88
C ASP A 600 -31.64 -32.17 -39.05
N GLY A 601 -31.44 -30.84 -39.14
CA GLY A 601 -31.83 -30.01 -40.27
C GLY A 601 -31.31 -28.56 -40.18
N GLN A 602 -31.87 -27.66 -41.00
CA GLN A 602 -31.57 -26.22 -40.99
C GLN A 602 -32.85 -25.37 -41.22
N SER A 603 -33.66 -25.21 -40.19
CA SER A 603 -34.85 -24.37 -40.20
C SER A 603 -34.45 -22.90 -40.22
N GLN A 604 -35.32 -22.04 -40.77
CA GLN A 604 -35.06 -20.61 -40.87
C GLN A 604 -36.20 -19.83 -40.23
N MET A 605 -35.85 -18.80 -39.46
CA MET A 605 -36.77 -17.80 -38.92
C MET A 605 -36.37 -16.40 -39.39
N SER A 606 -37.36 -15.60 -39.74
CA SER A 606 -37.26 -14.16 -39.97
C SER A 606 -38.21 -13.43 -39.04
N ILE A 607 -37.74 -12.36 -38.43
CA ILE A 607 -38.50 -11.52 -37.52
C ILE A 607 -38.87 -10.25 -38.26
N LEU A 608 -40.16 -9.94 -38.31
CA LEU A 608 -40.67 -8.75 -38.97
C LEU A 608 -41.29 -7.81 -37.94
N VAL A 609 -41.05 -6.51 -38.06
CA VAL A 609 -41.76 -5.46 -37.34
C VAL A 609 -42.57 -4.64 -38.33
N ASN A 610 -43.89 -4.56 -38.11
CA ASN A 610 -44.83 -3.88 -39.00
C ASN A 610 -44.72 -4.32 -40.48
N GLY A 611 -44.30 -5.57 -40.71
CA GLY A 611 -44.13 -6.17 -42.03
C GLY A 611 -42.77 -5.92 -42.70
N PHE A 612 -41.81 -5.29 -42.02
CA PHE A 612 -40.42 -5.16 -42.46
C PHE A 612 -39.54 -6.16 -41.72
N GLU A 613 -38.73 -6.94 -42.43
CA GLU A 613 -37.76 -7.86 -41.83
C GLU A 613 -36.68 -7.07 -41.09
N VAL A 614 -36.57 -7.32 -39.79
CA VAL A 614 -35.56 -6.71 -38.92
C VAL A 614 -34.39 -7.64 -38.68
N ASP A 615 -34.61 -8.96 -38.77
CA ASP A 615 -33.57 -9.96 -38.70
C ASP A 615 -33.99 -11.29 -39.35
N SER A 616 -33.02 -12.12 -39.74
CA SER A 616 -33.21 -13.42 -40.39
C SER A 616 -32.04 -14.36 -40.12
N PHE A 617 -32.31 -15.50 -39.48
CA PHE A 617 -31.29 -16.44 -39.04
C PHE A 617 -31.67 -17.89 -39.35
N ILE A 618 -30.63 -18.71 -39.56
CA ILE A 618 -30.71 -20.15 -39.82
C ILE A 618 -30.34 -20.87 -38.54
N TRP A 619 -31.11 -21.87 -38.17
CA TRP A 619 -30.84 -22.72 -37.02
C TRP A 619 -29.84 -23.78 -37.48
N ASN A 620 -28.57 -23.59 -37.13
CA ASN A 620 -27.46 -24.44 -37.55
C ASN A 620 -26.36 -24.56 -36.50
N ALA A 621 -26.62 -24.17 -35.26
CA ALA A 621 -25.66 -24.25 -34.17
C ALA A 621 -25.33 -25.71 -33.79
N ASP A 622 -26.07 -26.70 -34.35
CA ASP A 622 -25.90 -28.14 -34.12
C ASP A 622 -25.96 -28.50 -32.62
N ALA A 623 -26.92 -27.92 -31.90
CA ALA A 623 -27.05 -28.05 -30.46
C ALA A 623 -27.53 -29.47 -30.05
N GLY A 624 -26.58 -30.39 -29.92
CA GLY A 624 -26.60 -31.58 -29.05
C GLY A 624 -27.60 -32.73 -29.31
N SER A 625 -28.81 -32.46 -29.82
CA SER A 625 -29.93 -33.41 -29.88
C SER A 625 -30.82 -33.18 -31.10
N ALA A 626 -31.43 -34.26 -31.59
CA ALA A 626 -32.43 -34.24 -32.68
C ALA A 626 -33.87 -34.04 -32.15
N THR A 627 -34.02 -33.60 -30.90
CA THR A 627 -35.32 -33.35 -30.26
C THR A 627 -35.24 -32.15 -29.32
N ALA A 628 -36.25 -31.28 -29.31
CA ALA A 628 -36.41 -30.16 -28.38
C ALA A 628 -36.37 -30.63 -26.92
N ASP A 629 -35.19 -30.48 -26.35
CA ASP A 629 -34.79 -30.76 -24.99
C ASP A 629 -33.79 -29.69 -24.54
N GLN A 630 -33.31 -29.80 -23.31
CA GLN A 630 -32.41 -28.78 -22.75
C GLN A 630 -31.06 -28.65 -23.49
N THR A 631 -30.67 -29.64 -24.29
CA THR A 631 -29.40 -29.62 -25.03
C THR A 631 -29.51 -29.04 -26.43
N SER A 632 -30.73 -28.85 -26.94
CA SER A 632 -31.04 -28.20 -28.22
C SER A 632 -31.60 -26.79 -28.08
N PHE A 633 -31.76 -26.29 -26.85
CA PHE A 633 -32.22 -24.93 -26.60
C PHE A 633 -31.09 -23.92 -26.81
N THR A 634 -31.39 -22.82 -27.49
CA THR A 634 -30.50 -21.68 -27.68
C THR A 634 -31.30 -20.39 -27.80
N GLU A 635 -30.63 -19.25 -27.59
CA GLU A 635 -31.19 -17.92 -27.72
C GLU A 635 -30.62 -17.22 -28.96
N HIS A 636 -31.40 -16.28 -29.50
CA HIS A 636 -30.97 -15.38 -30.55
C HIS A 636 -31.36 -13.96 -30.19
N ILE A 637 -30.40 -13.04 -30.25
CA ILE A 637 -30.58 -11.65 -29.82
C ILE A 637 -30.68 -10.74 -31.05
N ILE A 638 -31.70 -9.87 -31.05
CA ILE A 638 -31.84 -8.76 -31.99
C ILE A 638 -31.78 -7.47 -31.19
N SER A 639 -30.66 -6.76 -31.29
CA SER A 639 -30.44 -5.55 -30.51
C SER A 639 -30.96 -4.28 -31.19
N ASP A 640 -31.13 -3.22 -30.39
CA ASP A 640 -31.40 -1.84 -30.82
C ASP A 640 -32.69 -1.64 -31.63
N LEU A 641 -33.73 -2.42 -31.34
CA LEU A 641 -34.98 -2.34 -32.08
C LEU A 641 -35.91 -1.25 -31.56
N SER A 642 -36.13 -0.20 -32.36
CA SER A 642 -37.12 0.83 -32.03
C SER A 642 -38.55 0.29 -32.17
N LEU A 643 -39.26 0.22 -31.04
CA LEU A 643 -40.64 -0.26 -30.94
C LEU A 643 -41.56 0.82 -30.37
N THR A 644 -42.73 0.95 -30.97
CA THR A 644 -43.83 1.80 -30.49
C THR A 644 -44.98 0.94 -30.01
N ALA A 645 -45.65 1.35 -28.92
CA ALA A 645 -46.87 0.70 -28.46
C ALA A 645 -47.88 0.55 -29.62
N GLY A 646 -48.22 -0.70 -29.96
CA GLY A 646 -49.08 -1.07 -31.08
C GLY A 646 -48.36 -1.63 -32.31
N ASP A 647 -47.02 -1.63 -32.33
CA ASP A 647 -46.25 -2.30 -33.38
C ASP A 647 -46.52 -3.81 -33.42
N VAL A 648 -46.50 -4.38 -34.62
CA VAL A 648 -46.77 -5.81 -34.82
C VAL A 648 -45.46 -6.54 -35.11
N ILE A 649 -45.07 -7.43 -34.20
CA ILE A 649 -43.94 -8.33 -34.34
C ILE A 649 -44.45 -9.64 -34.94
N GLU A 650 -43.82 -10.14 -35.99
CA GLU A 650 -44.24 -11.34 -36.71
C GLU A 650 -43.07 -12.30 -36.90
N PHE A 651 -43.27 -13.54 -36.45
CA PHE A 651 -42.40 -14.68 -36.74
C PHE A 651 -42.79 -15.26 -38.09
N VAL A 652 -41.86 -15.28 -39.03
CA VAL A 652 -42.02 -15.84 -40.37
C VAL A 652 -40.96 -16.91 -40.57
N GLY A 653 -41.34 -18.18 -40.72
CA GLY A 653 -40.33 -19.22 -40.83
C GLY A 653 -40.67 -20.42 -41.70
N PHE A 654 -39.62 -21.15 -42.05
CA PHE A 654 -39.65 -22.33 -42.90
C PHE A 654 -38.94 -23.45 -42.16
N LYS A 655 -39.62 -24.59 -41.99
CA LYS A 655 -38.95 -25.81 -41.51
C LYS A 655 -38.15 -26.44 -42.66
N ASP A 656 -36.99 -27.00 -42.37
CA ASP A 656 -36.25 -27.83 -43.34
C ASP A 656 -36.34 -29.31 -42.97
N GLY A 657 -36.75 -30.14 -43.94
CA GLY A 657 -36.64 -31.59 -43.85
C GLY A 657 -37.15 -32.21 -42.53
N SER A 658 -36.20 -32.71 -41.74
CA SER A 658 -36.40 -33.40 -40.46
C SER A 658 -36.46 -32.45 -39.27
N GLU A 659 -35.89 -31.24 -39.37
CA GLU A 659 -35.89 -30.25 -38.31
C GLU A 659 -37.21 -29.45 -38.33
N PRO A 660 -37.98 -29.47 -37.25
CA PRO A 660 -39.14 -28.64 -37.05
C PRO A 660 -38.75 -27.30 -36.41
N LEU A 661 -39.08 -26.20 -37.09
CA LEU A 661 -39.06 -24.85 -36.52
C LEU A 661 -39.95 -24.75 -35.25
N ARG A 662 -39.32 -24.61 -34.07
CA ARG A 662 -39.88 -24.56 -32.71
C ARG A 662 -39.34 -23.36 -31.91
N THR A 663 -40.21 -22.42 -31.57
CA THR A 663 -39.86 -21.19 -30.82
C THR A 663 -40.62 -21.15 -29.51
N ASP A 664 -39.95 -20.73 -28.44
CA ASP A 664 -40.42 -20.82 -27.06
C ASP A 664 -40.94 -19.48 -26.56
N TYR A 665 -40.09 -18.45 -26.49
CA TYR A 665 -40.46 -17.11 -26.00
C TYR A 665 -39.75 -16.00 -26.76
N ILE A 666 -40.17 -14.77 -26.44
CA ILE A 666 -39.42 -13.54 -26.71
C ILE A 666 -39.35 -12.71 -25.43
N ASP A 667 -38.15 -12.30 -25.04
CA ASP A 667 -37.91 -11.33 -23.97
C ASP A 667 -37.70 -9.95 -24.57
N PHE A 668 -38.33 -8.95 -23.96
CA PHE A 668 -38.20 -7.55 -24.31
C PHE A 668 -37.40 -6.86 -23.21
N VAL A 669 -36.17 -6.49 -23.53
CA VAL A 669 -35.29 -5.74 -22.64
C VAL A 669 -35.29 -4.29 -23.11
N PHE A 670 -35.79 -3.37 -22.29
CA PHE A 670 -35.83 -1.96 -22.66
C PHE A 670 -34.42 -1.40 -22.68
N VAL A 671 -34.04 -0.82 -23.81
CA VAL A 671 -32.79 -0.09 -24.02
C VAL A 671 -33.17 1.38 -24.13
N ASN A 672 -32.73 2.18 -23.15
CA ASN A 672 -33.11 3.58 -23.12
C ASN A 672 -32.56 4.29 -24.37
N GLY A 673 -33.43 5.06 -25.03
CA GLY A 673 -33.17 5.49 -26.39
C GLY A 673 -32.08 6.57 -26.48
N GLY A 674 -30.83 6.16 -26.75
CA GLY A 674 -29.82 6.98 -27.40
C GLY A 674 -28.42 6.90 -26.82
N GLY A 675 -27.65 5.88 -27.20
CA GLY A 675 -26.22 5.76 -26.93
C GLY A 675 -25.93 5.55 -25.45
N GLY A 676 -25.56 4.33 -25.07
CA GLY A 676 -25.02 4.08 -23.73
C GLY A 676 -23.96 5.13 -23.45
N GLY A 677 -24.13 5.83 -22.35
CA GLY A 677 -23.14 6.80 -21.93
C GLY A 677 -21.94 6.00 -21.47
N ALA A 678 -20.74 6.36 -21.90
CA ALA A 678 -19.58 5.81 -21.20
C ALA A 678 -19.76 6.05 -19.69
N PRO A 679 -19.25 5.16 -18.83
CA PRO A 679 -19.10 5.46 -17.42
C PRO A 679 -18.62 6.90 -17.27
N THR A 680 -19.22 7.67 -16.38
CA THR A 680 -18.93 9.11 -16.26
C THR A 680 -17.94 9.42 -15.17
N ASP A 681 -17.85 8.56 -14.16
CA ASP A 681 -16.90 8.69 -13.08
C ASP A 681 -16.59 7.34 -12.41
N ILE A 682 -15.41 7.26 -11.79
CA ILE A 682 -15.03 6.22 -10.84
C ILE A 682 -14.80 6.95 -9.51
N VAL A 683 -15.63 6.70 -8.52
CA VAL A 683 -15.43 7.23 -7.18
C VAL A 683 -14.65 6.19 -6.38
N PHE A 684 -13.48 6.60 -5.90
CA PHE A 684 -12.70 5.83 -4.95
C PHE A 684 -13.00 6.34 -3.55
N LEU A 685 -13.50 5.45 -2.70
CA LEU A 685 -13.61 5.67 -1.27
C LEU A 685 -12.37 5.02 -0.64
N PRO A 686 -11.35 5.82 -0.25
CA PRO A 686 -10.16 5.26 0.38
C PRO A 686 -10.54 4.50 1.65
N GLY A 687 -9.88 3.35 1.85
CA GLY A 687 -9.91 2.59 3.09
C GLY A 687 -8.97 3.23 4.13
N GLN A 688 -8.50 2.44 5.09
CA GLN A 688 -7.31 2.88 5.83
C GLN A 688 -6.10 2.98 4.89
N ALA A 689 -5.14 3.83 5.26
CA ALA A 689 -3.93 4.03 4.48
C ALA A 689 -3.18 2.70 4.28
N LEU A 690 -2.54 2.53 3.12
CA LEU A 690 -1.79 1.32 2.83
C LEU A 690 -0.52 1.33 3.67
N VAL A 691 -0.56 0.66 4.81
CA VAL A 691 0.64 0.47 5.62
C VAL A 691 1.65 -0.32 4.80
N GLU A 692 2.89 0.17 4.72
CA GLU A 692 3.95 -0.54 4.01
C GLU A 692 4.22 -1.92 4.63
N ASN A 693 4.92 -2.79 3.90
CA ASN A 693 5.26 -4.14 4.31
C ASN A 693 4.09 -5.09 4.64
N ALA A 694 2.84 -4.63 4.68
CA ALA A 694 1.66 -5.46 4.88
C ALA A 694 1.17 -6.08 3.54
N PRO A 695 1.02 -7.42 3.45
CA PRO A 695 0.62 -8.08 2.22
C PRO A 695 -0.90 -8.01 1.99
N GLY A 696 -1.31 -7.72 0.75
CA GLY A 696 -2.71 -7.91 0.34
C GLY A 696 -3.72 -6.93 0.94
N VAL A 697 -3.25 -5.79 1.45
CA VAL A 697 -4.06 -4.71 2.07
C VAL A 697 -5.07 -4.12 1.09
N VAL A 698 -6.25 -3.77 1.60
CA VAL A 698 -7.31 -3.10 0.84
C VAL A 698 -7.07 -1.60 0.84
N ALA A 699 -6.81 -1.03 -0.34
CA ALA A 699 -6.62 0.41 -0.52
C ALA A 699 -7.93 1.20 -0.37
N GLY A 700 -9.06 0.58 -0.73
CA GLY A 700 -10.38 1.18 -0.62
C GLY A 700 -11.41 0.53 -1.52
N THR A 701 -12.56 1.18 -1.68
CA THR A 701 -13.68 0.68 -2.49
C THR A 701 -13.90 1.57 -3.71
N LEU A 702 -14.08 0.96 -4.87
CA LEU A 702 -14.44 1.62 -6.12
C LEU A 702 -15.95 1.55 -6.33
N SER A 703 -16.54 2.68 -6.74
CA SER A 703 -17.90 2.73 -7.29
C SER A 703 -17.88 3.47 -8.61
N VAL A 704 -18.72 3.05 -9.55
CA VAL A 704 -18.75 3.61 -10.91
C VAL A 704 -20.08 4.32 -11.11
N THR A 705 -20.01 5.58 -11.51
CA THR A 705 -21.21 6.33 -11.90
C THR A 705 -21.42 6.13 -13.39
N ASP A 706 -22.46 5.38 -13.71
CA ASP A 706 -22.83 5.08 -15.08
C ASP A 706 -24.20 5.70 -15.41
N PRO A 707 -24.32 6.44 -16.53
CA PRO A 707 -25.62 6.86 -17.06
C PRO A 707 -26.61 5.71 -17.29
N ASP A 708 -26.09 4.50 -17.50
CA ASP A 708 -26.83 3.27 -17.71
C ASP A 708 -27.03 2.53 -16.37
N ALA A 709 -28.16 2.82 -15.71
CA ALA A 709 -28.48 2.30 -14.39
C ALA A 709 -28.60 0.76 -14.35
N GLY A 710 -27.79 0.13 -13.49
CA GLY A 710 -27.78 -1.32 -13.28
C GLY A 710 -26.66 -2.07 -14.03
N ASP A 711 -25.82 -1.34 -14.76
CA ASP A 711 -24.67 -1.90 -15.44
C ASP A 711 -23.63 -2.48 -14.47
N THR A 712 -23.00 -3.57 -14.91
CA THR A 712 -21.85 -4.17 -14.23
C THR A 712 -20.57 -3.75 -14.93
N HIS A 713 -19.58 -3.29 -14.16
CA HIS A 713 -18.31 -2.80 -14.71
C HIS A 713 -17.17 -3.80 -14.53
N SER A 714 -16.27 -3.82 -15.51
CA SER A 714 -14.96 -4.47 -15.38
C SER A 714 -13.86 -3.42 -15.23
N PHE A 715 -12.78 -3.75 -14.52
CA PHE A 715 -11.71 -2.80 -14.22
C PHE A 715 -10.37 -3.19 -14.85
N LEU A 716 -9.63 -2.20 -15.36
CA LEU A 716 -8.21 -2.29 -15.69
C LEU A 716 -7.43 -1.33 -14.79
N LEU A 717 -6.26 -1.76 -14.32
CA LEU A 717 -5.38 -1.00 -13.42
C LEU A 717 -4.04 -0.74 -14.12
N SER A 718 -3.46 0.46 -13.97
CA SER A 718 -2.11 0.75 -14.50
C SER A 718 -1.00 0.02 -13.73
N ASP A 719 -1.17 -0.19 -12.43
CA ASP A 719 -0.19 -0.86 -11.58
C ASP A 719 -0.53 -2.36 -11.39
N PRO A 720 0.34 -3.28 -11.84
CA PRO A 720 0.10 -4.71 -11.73
C PRO A 720 0.17 -5.26 -10.30
N ARG A 721 0.64 -4.48 -9.32
CA ARG A 721 0.64 -4.83 -7.89
C ARG A 721 -0.77 -4.91 -7.30
N PHE A 722 -1.73 -4.22 -7.91
CA PHE A 722 -3.12 -4.14 -7.45
C PHE A 722 -4.08 -5.07 -8.20
N GLU A 723 -5.21 -5.35 -7.58
CA GLU A 723 -6.36 -6.03 -8.17
C GLU A 723 -7.70 -5.47 -7.63
N VAL A 724 -8.78 -5.69 -8.37
CA VAL A 724 -10.15 -5.39 -7.92
C VAL A 724 -10.90 -6.69 -7.69
N VAL A 725 -11.34 -6.94 -6.45
CA VAL A 725 -12.16 -8.09 -6.07
C VAL A 725 -13.54 -7.61 -5.64
N GLY A 726 -14.56 -7.89 -6.46
CA GLY A 726 -15.88 -7.26 -6.30
C GLY A 726 -15.78 -5.76 -6.58
N SER A 727 -15.91 -4.94 -5.54
CA SER A 727 -15.71 -3.49 -5.58
C SER A 727 -14.46 -3.02 -4.83
N GLN A 728 -13.71 -3.90 -4.18
CA GLN A 728 -12.53 -3.52 -3.39
C GLN A 728 -11.28 -3.45 -4.26
N LEU A 729 -10.59 -2.31 -4.23
CA LEU A 729 -9.24 -2.15 -4.75
C LEU A 729 -8.25 -2.57 -3.68
N LYS A 730 -7.39 -3.55 -3.97
CA LYS A 730 -6.44 -4.11 -3.00
C LYS A 730 -5.12 -4.52 -3.64
N LEU A 731 -4.09 -4.72 -2.82
CA LEU A 731 -2.86 -5.39 -3.25
C LEU A 731 -3.12 -6.87 -3.53
N LYS A 732 -2.42 -7.41 -4.52
CA LYS A 732 -2.40 -8.85 -4.76
C LYS A 732 -1.77 -9.59 -3.59
N ASN A 733 -2.20 -10.82 -3.37
CA ASN A 733 -1.67 -11.64 -2.28
C ASN A 733 -0.13 -11.80 -2.41
N GLY A 734 0.58 -11.54 -1.31
CA GLY A 734 2.04 -11.61 -1.22
C GLY A 734 2.80 -10.40 -1.77
N ILE A 735 2.11 -9.38 -2.29
CA ILE A 735 2.73 -8.10 -2.67
C ILE A 735 2.75 -7.15 -1.47
N ARG A 736 3.91 -6.53 -1.25
CA ARG A 736 4.17 -5.54 -0.20
C ARG A 736 4.62 -4.23 -0.85
N LEU A 737 4.34 -3.11 -0.20
CA LEU A 737 4.83 -1.79 -0.60
C LEU A 737 6.00 -1.40 0.32
N ASP A 738 6.86 -0.50 -0.17
CA ASP A 738 8.04 0.06 0.49
C ASP A 738 7.90 1.57 0.36
N TYR A 739 7.79 2.26 1.51
CA TYR A 739 7.55 3.70 1.60
C TYR A 739 8.78 4.49 1.14
N GLU A 740 10.00 4.01 1.39
CA GLU A 740 11.24 4.66 0.95
C GLU A 740 11.38 4.70 -0.58
N LEU A 741 10.69 3.81 -1.31
CA LEU A 741 10.60 3.86 -2.77
C LEU A 741 9.53 4.84 -3.29
N GLY A 742 8.59 5.26 -2.44
CA GLY A 742 7.55 6.24 -2.74
C GLY A 742 6.40 6.21 -1.71
N ASP A 743 6.08 7.39 -1.17
CA ASP A 743 5.02 7.64 -0.19
C ASP A 743 3.61 7.67 -0.80
N GLU A 744 3.53 7.78 -2.12
CA GLU A 744 2.29 7.76 -2.88
C GLU A 744 2.40 6.89 -4.15
N ILE A 745 1.33 6.18 -4.48
CA ILE A 745 1.21 5.41 -5.73
C ILE A 745 0.10 6.01 -6.59
N ASP A 746 0.48 6.53 -7.75
CA ASP A 746 -0.46 6.94 -8.78
C ASP A 746 -0.95 5.72 -9.58
N LEU A 747 -2.26 5.51 -9.52
CA LEU A 747 -2.94 4.37 -10.09
C LEU A 747 -4.09 4.82 -10.99
N ASP A 748 -3.93 4.61 -12.30
CA ASP A 748 -5.04 4.76 -13.24
C ASP A 748 -5.96 3.56 -13.14
N VAL A 749 -7.21 3.81 -12.77
CA VAL A 749 -8.29 2.84 -12.77
C VAL A 749 -9.19 3.12 -13.95
N THR A 750 -9.39 2.13 -14.81
CA THR A 750 -10.29 2.21 -15.96
C THR A 750 -11.49 1.29 -15.74
N ALA A 751 -12.69 1.85 -15.64
CA ALA A 751 -13.93 1.10 -15.60
C ALA A 751 -14.51 0.99 -17.02
N ILE A 752 -14.96 -0.21 -17.38
CA ILE A 752 -15.49 -0.54 -18.71
C ILE A 752 -16.89 -1.15 -18.53
N ASP A 753 -17.86 -0.58 -19.23
CA ASP A 753 -19.25 -1.05 -19.25
C ASP A 753 -19.41 -2.30 -20.16
N PRO A 754 -20.58 -2.98 -20.15
CA PRO A 754 -20.86 -4.10 -21.06
C PRO A 754 -20.86 -3.72 -22.55
N GLY A 755 -21.05 -2.44 -22.87
CA GLY A 755 -20.98 -1.87 -24.22
C GLY A 755 -19.55 -1.64 -24.74
N GLY A 756 -18.54 -1.80 -23.87
CA GLY A 756 -17.13 -1.57 -24.17
C GLY A 756 -16.70 -0.11 -24.12
N LEU A 757 -17.53 0.80 -23.64
CA LEU A 757 -17.15 2.20 -23.36
C LEU A 757 -16.51 2.27 -21.97
N SER A 758 -15.66 3.28 -21.76
CA SER A 758 -14.83 3.32 -20.56
C SER A 758 -14.54 4.72 -20.07
N VAL A 759 -14.30 4.83 -18.76
CA VAL A 759 -13.69 6.01 -18.12
C VAL A 759 -12.43 5.59 -17.39
N THR A 760 -11.43 6.46 -17.39
CA THR A 760 -10.21 6.28 -16.62
C THR A 760 -10.11 7.41 -15.61
N ARG A 761 -9.78 7.09 -14.37
CA ARG A 761 -9.46 8.04 -13.31
C ARG A 761 -8.14 7.68 -12.67
N SER A 762 -7.26 8.66 -12.53
CA SER A 762 -6.04 8.53 -11.74
C SER A 762 -6.40 8.71 -10.26
N LEU A 763 -6.01 7.73 -9.45
CA LEU A 763 -6.16 7.72 -8.02
C LEU A 763 -4.76 7.77 -7.41
N THR A 764 -4.59 8.53 -6.35
CA THR A 764 -3.36 8.49 -5.56
C THR A 764 -3.66 7.67 -4.31
N VAL A 765 -2.85 6.63 -4.09
CA VAL A 765 -2.96 5.79 -2.90
C VAL A 765 -1.75 6.07 -2.01
N ALA A 766 -2.00 6.65 -0.84
CA ALA A 766 -0.97 6.93 0.14
C ALA A 766 -0.47 5.64 0.79
N VAL A 767 0.86 5.55 0.92
CA VAL A 767 1.56 4.53 1.70
C VAL A 767 1.89 5.13 3.06
N THR A 768 1.60 4.42 4.14
CA THR A 768 2.00 4.84 5.49
C THR A 768 3.33 4.21 5.84
N ASP A 769 4.28 5.08 6.17
CA ASP A 769 5.59 4.76 6.72
C ASP A 769 5.45 3.97 8.02
N ILE A 770 6.13 2.84 8.12
CA ILE A 770 6.44 2.19 9.39
C ILE A 770 7.92 2.44 9.68
N ASP A 771 8.19 3.12 10.80
CA ASP A 771 9.55 3.27 11.32
C ASP A 771 10.30 1.92 11.32
N GLU A 772 11.29 1.80 10.43
CA GLU A 772 12.06 0.59 10.24
C GLU A 772 13.56 0.85 10.22
N VAL A 773 14.31 -0.16 10.62
CA VAL A 773 15.77 -0.14 10.56
C VAL A 773 16.24 -0.91 9.34
N ARG A 774 16.99 -0.23 8.47
CA ARG A 774 17.52 -0.76 7.22
C ARG A 774 19.05 -0.84 7.28
N PHE A 775 19.62 -2.04 7.22
CA PHE A 775 21.06 -2.22 7.28
C PHE A 775 21.62 -3.22 6.27
N ALA A 776 22.86 -2.99 5.83
CA ALA A 776 23.59 -3.93 5.00
C ALA A 776 24.50 -4.86 5.84
N ALA A 777 24.58 -6.14 5.46
CA ALA A 777 25.45 -7.13 6.09
C ALA A 777 26.27 -7.92 5.05
N PHE A 778 27.60 -7.89 5.18
CA PHE A 778 28.53 -8.63 4.32
C PHE A 778 29.88 -8.89 5.01
N GLY A 779 30.65 -9.85 4.50
CA GLY A 779 31.99 -10.19 5.00
C GLY A 779 32.96 -10.44 3.86
N ASP A 780 34.23 -10.58 4.21
CA ASP A 780 35.28 -11.04 3.29
C ASP A 780 35.44 -10.15 2.04
N TYR A 781 35.39 -8.84 2.24
CA TYR A 781 35.43 -7.85 1.16
C TYR A 781 36.84 -7.37 0.87
N ILE A 782 37.19 -7.20 -0.39
CA ILE A 782 38.48 -6.62 -0.81
C ILE A 782 38.24 -5.66 -1.98
N VAL A 783 38.93 -4.52 -1.96
CA VAL A 783 38.83 -3.50 -3.03
C VAL A 783 39.12 -4.14 -4.38
N SER A 784 38.04 -4.28 -5.15
CA SER A 784 37.96 -4.95 -6.44
C SER A 784 36.79 -4.34 -7.21
N PRO A 785 36.70 -4.48 -8.55
CA PRO A 785 35.55 -3.99 -9.28
C PRO A 785 34.21 -4.50 -8.72
N GLY A 786 34.15 -5.77 -8.29
CA GLY A 786 32.93 -6.33 -7.69
C GLY A 786 32.58 -5.69 -6.35
N MET A 787 33.56 -5.47 -5.48
CA MET A 787 33.33 -4.77 -4.21
C MET A 787 32.93 -3.30 -4.40
N LEU A 788 33.47 -2.62 -5.41
CA LEU A 788 33.06 -1.25 -5.74
C LEU A 788 31.61 -1.21 -6.25
N SER A 789 31.22 -2.14 -7.13
CA SER A 789 29.82 -2.26 -7.58
C SER A 789 28.88 -2.63 -6.44
N MET A 790 29.33 -3.46 -5.49
CA MET A 790 28.57 -3.76 -4.29
C MET A 790 28.42 -2.53 -3.38
N ALA A 791 29.46 -1.72 -3.23
CA ALA A 791 29.39 -0.47 -2.47
C ALA A 791 28.44 0.55 -3.13
N ASP A 792 28.52 0.74 -4.45
CA ASP A 792 27.58 1.60 -5.20
C ASP A 792 26.13 1.10 -5.03
N MET A 793 25.92 -0.22 -5.00
CA MET A 793 24.62 -0.83 -4.76
C MET A 793 24.12 -0.58 -3.32
N ILE A 794 24.99 -0.69 -2.31
CA ILE A 794 24.66 -0.38 -0.91
C ILE A 794 24.29 1.09 -0.74
N ASP A 795 25.03 2.01 -1.37
CA ASP A 795 24.70 3.44 -1.33
C ASP A 795 23.34 3.72 -1.98
N GLY A 796 23.00 3.02 -3.06
CA GLY A 796 21.68 3.09 -3.69
C GLY A 796 20.54 2.46 -2.87
N MET A 797 20.85 1.58 -1.91
CA MET A 797 19.87 0.98 -1.00
C MET A 797 19.50 1.88 0.18
N ASN A 798 20.15 3.04 0.34
CA ASN A 798 19.91 4.01 1.41
C ASN A 798 19.86 3.40 2.82
N VAL A 799 20.89 2.63 3.19
CA VAL A 799 20.95 1.96 4.50
C VAL A 799 21.33 2.92 5.63
N ASP A 800 20.76 2.69 6.82
CA ASP A 800 21.06 3.43 8.05
C ASP A 800 22.50 3.17 8.51
N PHE A 801 22.91 1.91 8.48
CA PHE A 801 24.24 1.47 8.88
C PHE A 801 24.65 0.16 8.22
N ILE A 802 25.91 -0.19 8.41
CA ILE A 802 26.52 -1.42 7.88
C ILE A 802 27.06 -2.24 9.05
N ILE A 803 26.78 -3.55 9.04
CA ILE A 803 27.50 -4.54 9.84
C ILE A 803 28.41 -5.36 8.93
N THR A 804 29.57 -5.79 9.44
CA THR A 804 30.40 -6.75 8.70
C THR A 804 30.62 -8.03 9.48
N THR A 805 30.57 -9.16 8.79
CA THR A 805 30.89 -10.48 9.34
C THR A 805 32.39 -10.76 9.32
N GLY A 806 33.22 -9.71 9.37
CA GLY A 806 34.65 -9.78 9.60
C GLY A 806 35.50 -9.90 8.34
N ASP A 807 36.81 -10.02 8.56
CA ASP A 807 37.84 -9.98 7.50
C ASP A 807 37.92 -8.61 6.82
N ASN A 808 37.88 -7.57 7.65
CA ASN A 808 37.84 -6.16 7.26
C ASN A 808 39.17 -5.66 6.65
N GLY A 809 40.28 -6.35 6.95
CA GLY A 809 41.61 -6.01 6.48
C GLY A 809 42.44 -7.21 5.99
N TYR A 810 42.87 -7.18 4.73
CA TYR A 810 43.80 -8.13 4.11
C TYR A 810 45.21 -7.56 3.92
N ALA A 811 45.37 -6.24 4.02
CA ALA A 811 46.65 -5.56 3.91
C ALA A 811 46.65 -4.22 4.66
N LEU A 812 47.83 -3.74 5.04
CA LEU A 812 48.01 -2.42 5.64
C LEU A 812 48.36 -1.35 4.58
N PRO A 813 47.92 -0.08 4.77
CA PRO A 813 47.04 0.37 5.87
C PRO A 813 45.61 -0.14 5.69
N ILE A 814 44.94 -0.49 6.80
CA ILE A 814 43.57 -1.02 6.79
C ILE A 814 42.58 -0.05 6.10
N ASP A 815 42.88 1.25 6.19
CA ASP A 815 42.11 2.31 5.56
C ASP A 815 42.03 2.20 4.03
N ASP A 816 43.07 1.68 3.36
CA ASP A 816 43.07 1.52 1.89
C ASP A 816 42.01 0.49 1.43
N GLN A 817 41.51 -0.35 2.33
CA GLN A 817 40.48 -1.35 2.04
C GLN A 817 39.06 -0.88 2.36
N ILE A 818 38.91 -0.02 3.38
CA ILE A 818 37.60 0.33 3.94
C ILE A 818 37.22 1.77 3.57
N GLY A 819 38.17 2.70 3.73
CA GLY A 819 37.97 4.13 3.54
C GLY A 819 37.38 4.53 2.18
N PRO A 820 37.86 4.00 1.03
CA PRO A 820 37.37 4.40 -0.29
C PRO A 820 35.87 4.22 -0.52
N SER A 821 35.23 3.26 0.16
CA SER A 821 33.83 2.88 -0.10
C SER A 821 32.94 3.08 1.13
N PHE A 822 33.49 2.96 2.33
CA PHE A 822 32.68 2.96 3.56
C PHE A 822 33.14 4.02 4.56
N GLY A 823 34.08 4.89 4.20
CA GLY A 823 34.57 5.97 5.06
C GLY A 823 33.43 6.85 5.59
N ASP A 824 32.44 7.13 4.76
CA ASP A 824 31.30 8.01 5.06
C ASP A 824 30.26 7.39 6.02
N TYR A 825 30.45 6.12 6.41
CA TYR A 825 29.66 5.45 7.46
C TYR A 825 30.43 5.40 8.80
N ILE A 826 31.73 5.66 8.82
CA ILE A 826 32.56 5.46 10.02
C ILE A 826 32.55 6.73 10.88
N GLY A 827 32.17 6.58 12.15
CA GLY A 827 32.24 7.65 13.14
C GLY A 827 33.67 7.83 13.66
N ASN A 828 34.04 9.07 14.00
CA ASN A 828 35.41 9.40 14.44
C ASN A 828 36.50 8.93 13.44
N TYR A 829 36.15 8.94 12.14
CA TYR A 829 37.00 8.47 11.06
C TYR A 829 38.31 9.26 10.99
N SER A 830 39.43 8.55 10.98
CA SER A 830 40.78 9.14 10.92
C SER A 830 41.55 8.80 9.65
N GLY A 831 40.87 8.17 8.69
CA GLY A 831 41.43 7.77 7.40
C GLY A 831 41.55 8.91 6.38
N ALA A 832 42.00 8.56 5.19
CA ALA A 832 42.41 9.50 4.15
C ALA A 832 41.32 9.82 3.11
N TYR A 833 40.16 9.16 3.17
CA TYR A 833 39.19 9.13 2.08
C TYR A 833 37.94 10.01 2.26
N GLY A 834 37.85 10.77 3.34
CA GLY A 834 36.69 11.62 3.60
C GLY A 834 36.72 12.19 5.02
N PRO A 835 35.75 13.04 5.39
CA PRO A 835 35.57 13.47 6.77
C PRO A 835 35.01 12.34 7.67
N GLY A 836 34.41 11.31 7.06
CA GLY A 836 33.64 10.28 7.74
C GLY A 836 32.28 10.77 8.20
N SER A 837 31.63 9.96 9.04
CA SER A 837 30.29 10.22 9.57
C SER A 837 30.36 10.95 10.93
N GLU A 838 29.38 11.81 11.20
CA GLU A 838 29.25 12.47 12.52
C GLU A 838 28.86 11.46 13.62
N VAL A 839 28.03 10.48 13.27
CA VAL A 839 27.63 9.34 14.11
C VAL A 839 28.21 8.05 13.53
N ASN A 840 28.62 7.10 14.36
CA ASN A 840 29.12 5.82 13.85
C ASN A 840 27.99 4.97 13.25
N ARG A 841 28.10 4.64 11.95
CA ARG A 841 27.15 3.83 11.17
C ARG A 841 27.83 2.60 10.54
N PHE A 842 28.96 2.17 11.11
CA PHE A 842 29.73 1.02 10.63
C PHE A 842 30.18 0.15 11.82
N PHE A 843 29.67 -1.07 11.92
CA PHE A 843 29.80 -1.94 13.08
C PHE A 843 30.40 -3.31 12.69
N PRO A 844 31.73 -3.40 12.50
CA PRO A 844 32.38 -4.60 12.03
C PRO A 844 32.63 -5.62 13.16
N SER A 845 32.52 -6.92 12.84
CA SER A 845 33.06 -7.99 13.70
C SER A 845 34.50 -8.36 13.30
N LEU A 846 35.22 -9.09 14.15
CA LEU A 846 36.60 -9.53 13.87
C LEU A 846 36.66 -10.85 13.09
N GLY A 847 37.36 -10.83 11.94
CA GLY A 847 37.75 -12.01 11.17
C GLY A 847 39.17 -12.50 11.45
N ASN A 848 39.59 -13.56 10.77
CA ASN A 848 40.93 -14.11 11.01
C ASN A 848 42.03 -13.27 10.35
N HIS A 849 41.73 -12.58 9.24
CA HIS A 849 42.69 -11.70 8.57
C HIS A 849 42.93 -10.40 9.34
N ASP A 850 41.95 -9.98 10.15
CA ASP A 850 42.11 -8.88 11.12
C ASP A 850 43.18 -9.20 12.18
N TYR A 851 43.44 -10.48 12.45
CA TYR A 851 44.55 -10.94 13.30
C TYR A 851 45.83 -11.22 12.53
N SER A 852 45.75 -11.98 11.43
CA SER A 852 46.93 -12.56 10.80
C SER A 852 47.63 -11.62 9.82
N ASP A 853 46.87 -10.76 9.15
CA ASP A 853 47.34 -10.00 7.99
C ASP A 853 47.58 -8.54 8.34
N VAL A 854 46.57 -7.87 8.92
CA VAL A 854 46.70 -6.48 9.39
C VAL A 854 47.11 -6.38 10.86
N GLY A 855 46.71 -7.36 11.66
CA GLY A 855 46.98 -7.44 13.09
C GLY A 855 45.97 -6.67 13.94
N LEU A 856 45.55 -7.27 15.06
CA LEU A 856 44.47 -6.76 15.92
C LEU A 856 44.60 -5.28 16.29
N GLY A 857 45.83 -4.79 16.51
CA GLY A 857 46.07 -3.38 16.82
C GLY A 857 45.63 -2.44 15.71
N ALA A 858 45.80 -2.81 14.43
CA ALA A 858 45.37 -1.97 13.31
C ALA A 858 43.84 -1.84 13.23
N TYR A 859 43.11 -2.91 13.60
CA TYR A 859 41.65 -2.88 13.69
C TYR A 859 41.19 -2.00 14.88
N LEU A 860 41.74 -2.23 16.08
CA LEU A 860 41.38 -1.48 17.29
C LEU A 860 41.79 0.01 17.22
N ASP A 861 42.85 0.34 16.49
CA ASP A 861 43.28 1.72 16.29
C ASP A 861 42.41 2.45 15.23
N TYR A 862 41.71 1.71 14.36
CA TYR A 862 40.97 2.26 13.22
C TYR A 862 39.51 2.53 13.55
N PHE A 863 38.85 1.60 14.25
CA PHE A 863 37.45 1.74 14.65
C PHE A 863 37.33 2.27 16.08
N SER A 864 36.19 2.91 16.38
CA SER A 864 35.77 3.26 17.75
C SER A 864 34.43 2.58 17.99
N LEU A 865 34.44 1.46 18.71
CA LEU A 865 33.26 0.57 18.85
C LEU A 865 32.80 0.45 20.30
N PRO A 866 31.56 0.01 20.55
CA PRO A 866 31.08 -0.23 21.91
C PRO A 866 31.87 -1.34 22.64
N GLY A 867 31.57 -1.47 23.93
CA GLY A 867 32.09 -2.56 24.76
C GLY A 867 33.62 -2.60 24.81
N ASN A 868 34.20 -3.73 24.45
CA ASN A 868 35.65 -3.92 24.42
C ASN A 868 36.23 -3.92 23.00
N GLU A 869 35.42 -3.53 22.01
CA GLU A 869 35.72 -3.44 20.58
C GLU A 869 36.08 -4.76 19.89
N ARG A 870 36.22 -5.87 20.63
CA ARG A 870 36.46 -7.21 20.06
C ARG A 870 35.17 -7.99 19.96
N TYR A 871 34.31 -7.84 20.95
CA TYR A 871 32.92 -8.26 20.97
C TYR A 871 32.14 -7.20 21.75
N TYR A 872 30.93 -6.90 21.29
CA TYR A 872 30.14 -5.79 21.77
C TYR A 872 28.70 -5.90 21.29
N ASP A 873 27.83 -5.09 21.86
CA ASP A 873 26.43 -4.99 21.51
C ASP A 873 26.05 -3.53 21.22
N PHE A 874 24.96 -3.36 20.48
CA PHE A 874 24.27 -2.09 20.31
C PHE A 874 22.83 -2.35 19.87
N GLN A 875 21.93 -1.43 20.20
CA GLN A 875 20.51 -1.51 19.82
C GLN A 875 20.14 -0.29 19.00
N THR A 876 19.34 -0.51 17.96
CA THR A 876 18.78 0.54 17.10
C THR A 876 17.44 0.06 16.55
N GLY A 877 16.42 0.92 16.63
CA GLY A 877 15.03 0.54 16.40
C GLY A 877 14.64 -0.76 17.15
N PRO A 878 13.91 -1.68 16.50
CA PRO A 878 13.43 -2.92 17.15
C PRO A 878 14.50 -4.01 17.31
N VAL A 879 15.76 -3.75 16.92
CA VAL A 879 16.80 -4.78 16.82
C VAL A 879 17.96 -4.51 17.78
N HIS A 880 18.33 -5.53 18.55
CA HIS A 880 19.56 -5.57 19.34
C HIS A 880 20.60 -6.48 18.66
N PHE A 881 21.76 -5.90 18.35
CA PHE A 881 22.87 -6.55 17.66
C PHE A 881 23.96 -6.98 18.62
N PHE A 882 24.53 -8.18 18.40
CA PHE A 882 25.58 -8.75 19.21
C PHE A 882 26.75 -9.23 18.33
N ALA A 883 27.82 -8.45 18.28
CA ALA A 883 29.05 -8.76 17.55
C ALA A 883 29.93 -9.70 18.37
N LEU A 884 30.27 -10.89 17.85
CA LEU A 884 31.17 -11.84 18.53
C LEU A 884 32.54 -11.93 17.86
N ASN A 885 33.54 -12.23 18.68
CA ASN A 885 34.86 -12.63 18.23
C ASN A 885 34.98 -14.16 18.15
N SER A 886 34.90 -14.68 16.93
CA SER A 886 34.98 -16.12 16.64
C SER A 886 36.41 -16.66 16.56
N ASN A 887 37.44 -15.82 16.73
CA ASN A 887 38.84 -16.22 16.58
C ASN A 887 39.34 -17.07 17.76
N GLY A 888 40.19 -18.05 17.47
CA GLY A 888 40.82 -18.89 18.50
C GLY A 888 41.81 -18.13 19.39
N GLN A 889 42.17 -16.90 19.01
CA GLN A 889 43.05 -16.00 19.75
C GLN A 889 42.30 -15.13 20.77
N GLU A 890 40.97 -15.19 20.81
CA GLU A 890 40.14 -14.40 21.74
C GLU A 890 40.43 -14.82 23.19
N PRO A 891 41.00 -13.93 24.04
CA PRO A 891 41.38 -14.27 25.41
C PRO A 891 40.21 -14.62 26.32
N ASP A 892 39.01 -14.10 26.06
CA ASP A 892 37.80 -14.41 26.85
C ASP A 892 37.12 -15.70 26.38
N GLY A 893 37.67 -16.33 25.33
CA GLY A 893 37.27 -17.61 24.78
C GLY A 893 36.16 -17.51 23.73
N ARG A 894 36.00 -18.58 22.95
CA ARG A 894 35.06 -18.67 21.82
C ARG A 894 34.15 -19.91 21.83
N SER A 895 34.02 -20.58 22.97
CA SER A 895 33.11 -21.72 23.15
C SER A 895 31.85 -21.27 23.89
N SER A 896 30.77 -22.07 23.85
CA SER A 896 29.51 -21.80 24.54
C SER A 896 29.60 -21.74 26.08
N THR A 897 30.78 -22.01 26.66
CA THR A 897 31.06 -21.91 28.10
C THR A 897 32.13 -20.85 28.41
N SER A 898 32.47 -20.01 27.44
CA SER A 898 33.48 -18.96 27.58
C SER A 898 32.96 -17.76 28.36
N ASP A 899 33.83 -16.84 28.74
CA ASP A 899 33.41 -15.60 29.40
C ASP A 899 32.64 -14.71 28.41
N GLN A 900 33.03 -14.72 27.13
CA GLN A 900 32.25 -14.10 26.04
C GLN A 900 30.85 -14.70 25.89
N ALA A 901 30.71 -16.03 25.96
CA ALA A 901 29.38 -16.68 25.87
C ALA A 901 28.49 -16.36 27.07
N GLN A 902 29.05 -16.28 28.28
CA GLN A 902 28.31 -15.86 29.48
C GLN A 902 27.85 -14.40 29.40
N TRP A 903 28.69 -13.52 28.84
CA TRP A 903 28.31 -12.15 28.53
C TRP A 903 27.13 -12.13 27.56
N LEU A 904 27.22 -12.83 26.42
CA LEU A 904 26.13 -12.88 25.45
C LEU A 904 24.81 -13.39 26.03
N GLU A 905 24.84 -14.52 26.77
CA GLU A 905 23.65 -15.07 27.43
C GLU A 905 23.02 -14.06 28.41
N THR A 906 23.85 -13.27 29.09
CA THR A 906 23.37 -12.23 30.02
C THR A 906 22.73 -11.07 29.27
N GLU A 907 23.37 -10.55 28.21
CA GLU A 907 22.83 -9.40 27.47
C GLU A 907 21.58 -9.77 26.65
N LEU A 908 21.52 -10.97 26.07
CA LEU A 908 20.31 -11.48 25.40
C LEU A 908 19.11 -11.58 26.36
N ALA A 909 19.36 -11.96 27.62
CA ALA A 909 18.34 -12.03 28.65
C ALA A 909 17.93 -10.66 29.20
N ASN A 910 18.80 -9.65 29.11
CA ASN A 910 18.50 -8.27 29.51
C ASN A 910 17.83 -7.46 28.40
N SER A 911 17.98 -7.87 27.14
CA SER A 911 17.43 -7.18 25.98
C SER A 911 15.91 -7.24 25.92
N ASP A 912 15.27 -6.08 25.80
CA ASP A 912 13.84 -5.88 25.55
C ASP A 912 13.50 -5.74 24.05
N ALA A 913 14.51 -5.63 23.19
CA ALA A 913 14.32 -5.58 21.74
C ALA A 913 13.57 -6.79 21.18
N LEU A 914 12.72 -6.52 20.19
CA LEU A 914 11.89 -7.50 19.48
C LEU A 914 12.74 -8.52 18.73
N TYR A 915 13.81 -8.06 18.09
CA TYR A 915 14.75 -8.91 17.37
C TYR A 915 16.15 -8.89 17.98
N LYS A 916 16.80 -10.04 18.00
CA LYS A 916 18.15 -10.24 18.54
C LYS A 916 19.03 -10.86 17.47
N ILE A 917 19.95 -10.08 16.91
CA ILE A 917 20.82 -10.51 15.80
C ILE A 917 22.23 -10.74 16.31
N VAL A 918 22.72 -11.97 16.17
CA VAL A 918 24.10 -12.32 16.54
C VAL A 918 24.95 -12.41 15.26
N TYR A 919 26.10 -11.75 15.22
CA TYR A 919 26.95 -11.78 14.02
C TYR A 919 28.45 -11.91 14.33
N PHE A 920 29.15 -12.70 13.52
CA PHE A 920 30.59 -12.98 13.69
C PHE A 920 31.21 -13.71 12.50
N HIS A 921 32.54 -13.82 12.46
CA HIS A 921 33.21 -14.30 11.25
C HIS A 921 33.05 -15.77 10.86
N HIS A 922 33.46 -16.74 11.68
CA HIS A 922 33.50 -18.14 11.23
C HIS A 922 32.13 -18.83 11.37
N ALA A 923 31.55 -19.33 10.27
CA ALA A 923 30.22 -19.94 10.25
C ALA A 923 30.00 -21.11 11.24
N SER A 924 28.92 -21.06 12.02
CA SER A 924 28.47 -22.19 12.88
C SER A 924 28.05 -23.38 12.03
N TYR A 925 27.33 -23.08 10.95
CA TYR A 925 26.84 -24.02 9.96
C TYR A 925 27.14 -23.45 8.57
N SER A 926 27.68 -24.29 7.71
CA SER A 926 28.02 -23.95 6.33
C SER A 926 28.27 -25.22 5.53
N SER A 927 27.80 -25.22 4.28
CA SER A 927 28.10 -26.15 3.20
C SER A 927 29.24 -25.67 2.31
N GLY A 928 29.79 -24.48 2.58
CA GLY A 928 30.93 -23.90 1.90
C GLY A 928 32.24 -24.66 2.13
N PHE A 929 33.30 -24.17 1.50
CA PHE A 929 34.61 -24.81 1.48
C PHE A 929 35.28 -24.96 2.86
N HIS A 930 35.10 -23.98 3.74
CA HIS A 930 35.60 -23.98 5.12
C HIS A 930 34.67 -24.77 6.04
N GLY A 931 33.36 -24.63 5.81
CA GLY A 931 32.32 -25.46 6.39
C GLY A 931 32.05 -25.19 7.87
N SER A 932 31.16 -26.01 8.44
CA SER A 932 30.62 -25.82 9.79
C SER A 932 31.66 -25.86 10.91
N ASN A 933 31.60 -24.91 11.85
CA ASN A 933 32.48 -24.84 13.01
C ASN A 933 31.78 -25.20 14.34
N SER A 934 32.01 -26.43 14.82
CA SER A 934 31.42 -26.95 16.07
C SER A 934 31.74 -26.15 17.34
N ALA A 935 32.78 -25.32 17.37
CA ALA A 935 33.07 -24.49 18.55
C ALA A 935 32.10 -23.30 18.69
N LEU A 936 31.41 -22.93 17.61
CA LEU A 936 30.53 -21.77 17.48
C LEU A 936 29.05 -22.16 17.34
N GLN A 937 28.74 -23.45 17.48
CA GLN A 937 27.37 -23.96 17.58
C GLN A 937 26.91 -23.80 19.03
N TRP A 938 26.65 -22.55 19.42
CA TRP A 938 26.15 -22.18 20.75
C TRP A 938 24.63 -22.33 20.79
N PRO A 939 24.00 -22.38 21.98
CA PRO A 939 22.56 -22.57 22.11
C PRO A 939 21.80 -21.24 21.85
N PHE A 940 22.02 -20.65 20.68
CA PHE A 940 21.44 -19.35 20.30
C PHE A 940 19.91 -19.38 20.28
N GLU A 941 19.32 -20.49 19.85
CA GLU A 941 17.86 -20.70 19.83
C GLU A 941 17.27 -20.71 21.25
N ASP A 942 17.87 -21.46 22.18
CA ASP A 942 17.47 -21.45 23.60
C ASP A 942 17.65 -20.07 24.26
N TRP A 943 18.52 -19.22 23.71
CA TRP A 943 18.78 -17.87 24.20
C TRP A 943 17.90 -16.80 23.53
N GLY A 944 16.95 -17.20 22.68
CA GLY A 944 16.00 -16.29 22.03
C GLY A 944 16.62 -15.42 20.94
N VAL A 945 17.69 -15.87 20.29
CA VAL A 945 18.26 -15.19 19.11
C VAL A 945 17.29 -15.31 17.94
N THR A 946 17.17 -14.26 17.13
CA THR A 946 16.31 -14.21 15.94
C THR A 946 17.04 -14.75 14.70
N ALA A 947 18.29 -14.35 14.50
CA ALA A 947 19.11 -14.86 13.40
C ALA A 947 20.61 -14.77 13.72
N VAL A 948 21.41 -15.62 13.06
CA VAL A 948 22.87 -15.63 13.17
C VAL A 948 23.53 -15.37 11.82
N LEU A 949 24.31 -14.29 11.70
CA LEU A 949 24.96 -13.88 10.45
C LEU A 949 26.48 -14.10 10.52
N THR A 950 27.04 -14.75 9.50
CA THR A 950 28.46 -15.12 9.47
C THR A 950 29.12 -14.90 8.11
N GLY A 951 30.45 -15.02 8.04
CA GLY A 951 31.23 -14.92 6.80
C GLY A 951 32.21 -16.09 6.68
N HIS A 952 33.46 -15.80 6.33
CA HIS A 952 34.59 -16.71 6.19
C HIS A 952 34.51 -17.69 5.01
N ASP A 953 33.35 -18.31 4.83
CA ASP A 953 33.02 -18.99 3.59
C ASP A 953 32.63 -17.96 2.53
N HIS A 954 33.35 -17.96 1.42
CA HIS A 954 33.17 -16.96 0.36
C HIS A 954 32.02 -17.38 -0.58
N ASP A 955 30.85 -17.50 0.00
CA ASP A 955 29.59 -17.87 -0.62
C ASP A 955 28.42 -17.23 0.17
N TYR A 956 27.22 -17.31 -0.40
CA TYR A 956 25.98 -17.00 0.31
C TYR A 956 25.23 -18.29 0.60
N GLU A 957 24.78 -18.47 1.84
CA GLU A 957 23.97 -19.61 2.24
C GLU A 957 23.01 -19.27 3.36
N ARG A 958 21.74 -19.68 3.23
CA ARG A 958 20.75 -19.66 4.32
C ARG A 958 20.47 -21.08 4.79
N ILE A 959 20.59 -21.32 6.10
CA ILE A 959 20.38 -22.60 6.75
C ILE A 959 19.37 -22.45 7.90
N LEU A 960 18.31 -23.28 7.92
CA LEU A 960 17.35 -23.36 9.03
C LEU A 960 17.68 -24.53 9.97
N ARG A 961 17.75 -24.29 11.28
CA ARG A 961 18.10 -25.31 12.27
C ARG A 961 17.22 -25.25 13.52
N ASP A 962 16.55 -26.37 13.78
CA ASP A 962 16.00 -26.74 15.08
C ASP A 962 17.15 -27.36 15.92
N ASN A 963 17.83 -26.54 16.72
CA ASN A 963 18.94 -26.97 17.57
C ASN A 963 18.47 -27.59 18.89
N ASN A 964 17.32 -27.16 19.43
CA ASN A 964 16.80 -27.59 20.73
C ASN A 964 15.79 -28.77 20.62
N GLY A 965 15.28 -29.06 19.43
CA GLY A 965 14.36 -30.14 19.10
C GLY A 965 12.88 -29.84 19.37
N ASP A 966 12.48 -28.57 19.46
CA ASP A 966 11.11 -28.15 19.76
C ASP A 966 10.19 -28.05 18.53
N GLY A 967 10.77 -28.11 17.32
CA GLY A 967 10.06 -28.03 16.05
C GLY A 967 10.10 -26.66 15.39
N GLU A 968 10.59 -25.63 16.07
CA GLU A 968 10.91 -24.33 15.50
C GLU A 968 12.34 -24.32 14.93
N THR A 969 12.65 -23.37 14.04
CA THR A 969 13.98 -23.30 13.43
C THR A 969 14.56 -21.90 13.50
N LEU A 970 15.81 -21.80 13.95
CA LEU A 970 16.62 -20.59 13.86
C LEU A 970 17.32 -20.46 12.50
N PRO A 971 17.22 -19.32 11.79
CA PRO A 971 17.99 -19.06 10.58
C PRO A 971 19.46 -18.69 10.87
N TYR A 972 20.34 -19.33 10.09
CA TYR A 972 21.77 -19.05 10.00
C TYR A 972 22.11 -18.61 8.59
N PHE A 973 22.87 -17.52 8.48
CA PHE A 973 23.29 -16.96 7.22
C PHE A 973 24.81 -16.93 7.09
N VAL A 974 25.31 -17.26 5.90
CA VAL A 974 26.68 -17.00 5.46
C VAL A 974 26.60 -15.88 4.41
N THR A 975 27.34 -14.80 4.62
CA THR A 975 27.32 -13.57 3.81
C THR A 975 28.74 -13.17 3.38
N GLY A 976 29.57 -14.13 2.97
CA GLY A 976 31.01 -13.92 2.69
C GLY A 976 31.34 -13.51 1.25
N LEU A 977 30.37 -13.00 0.49
CA LEU A 977 30.53 -12.61 -0.92
C LEU A 977 30.91 -11.13 -1.11
N GLY A 978 31.64 -10.52 -0.17
CA GLY A 978 31.99 -9.10 -0.22
C GLY A 978 33.06 -8.69 -1.24
N GLY A 979 33.62 -9.62 -2.03
CA GLY A 979 34.59 -9.30 -3.10
C GLY A 979 35.85 -10.17 -3.14
N ARG A 980 36.04 -11.11 -2.21
CA ARG A 980 37.14 -12.07 -2.23
C ARG A 980 36.80 -13.30 -3.06
N ILE A 981 37.82 -14.06 -3.49
CA ILE A 981 37.65 -15.19 -4.43
C ILE A 981 36.49 -16.12 -4.03
N ILE A 982 35.45 -16.13 -4.85
CA ILE A 982 34.25 -16.96 -4.66
C ILE A 982 34.64 -18.44 -4.67
N ARG A 983 34.01 -19.23 -3.80
CA ARG A 983 34.28 -20.66 -3.63
C ARG A 983 33.08 -21.51 -4.01
N GLU A 984 33.38 -22.77 -4.33
CA GLU A 984 32.36 -23.78 -4.61
C GLU A 984 31.86 -24.41 -3.31
N PHE A 985 30.58 -24.76 -3.29
CA PHE A 985 30.00 -25.54 -2.20
C PHE A 985 30.53 -26.97 -2.18
N ASP A 986 30.71 -27.50 -0.98
CA ASP A 986 30.84 -28.93 -0.71
C ASP A 986 29.45 -29.59 -0.69
N THR A 987 29.32 -30.76 -0.05
CA THR A 987 28.02 -31.42 0.07
C THR A 987 27.10 -30.62 1.00
N PRO A 988 25.88 -30.23 0.54
CA PRO A 988 24.93 -29.50 1.36
C PRO A 988 24.64 -30.17 2.70
N ILE A 989 24.67 -29.38 3.77
CA ILE A 989 24.31 -29.83 5.11
C ILE A 989 22.78 -29.82 5.31
N PRO A 990 22.23 -30.58 6.29
CA PRO A 990 20.81 -30.49 6.63
C PRO A 990 20.39 -29.07 7.01
N GLY A 991 19.21 -28.66 6.53
CA GLY A 991 18.65 -27.33 6.75
C GLY A 991 19.12 -26.26 5.76
N SER A 992 20.04 -26.58 4.84
CA SER A 992 20.48 -25.64 3.80
C SER A 992 19.39 -25.42 2.75
N GLU A 993 18.79 -24.24 2.75
CA GLU A 993 17.62 -23.88 1.93
C GLU A 993 18.01 -23.09 0.67
N ALA A 994 18.86 -22.09 0.81
CA ALA A 994 19.33 -21.24 -0.30
C ALA A 994 20.86 -21.19 -0.34
N ARG A 995 21.44 -21.19 -1.55
CA ARG A 995 22.88 -21.19 -1.81
C ARG A 995 23.20 -20.38 -3.07
N TYR A 996 24.20 -19.52 -3.02
CA TYR A 996 24.64 -18.73 -4.16
C TYR A 996 26.14 -18.48 -4.14
N ASN A 997 26.77 -18.62 -5.31
CA ASN A 997 28.21 -18.41 -5.50
C ASN A 997 28.57 -18.02 -6.95
N ASP A 998 27.64 -17.39 -7.67
CA ASP A 998 27.87 -16.99 -9.07
C ASP A 998 28.50 -15.59 -9.18
N ASP A 999 28.16 -14.65 -8.30
CA ASP A 999 28.72 -13.29 -8.24
C ASP A 999 28.77 -12.76 -6.80
N TYR A 1000 29.30 -11.54 -6.62
CA TYR A 1000 29.37 -10.84 -5.33
C TYR A 1000 28.04 -10.23 -4.92
N GLY A 1001 27.87 -9.94 -3.64
CA GLY A 1001 26.61 -9.38 -3.14
C GLY A 1001 26.64 -9.04 -1.65
N THR A 1002 25.57 -8.40 -1.21
CA THR A 1002 25.34 -8.01 0.18
C THR A 1002 23.97 -8.52 0.62
N MET A 1003 23.82 -8.74 1.93
CA MET A 1003 22.50 -8.85 2.52
C MET A 1003 21.97 -7.46 2.85
N LEU A 1004 20.73 -7.17 2.48
CA LEU A 1004 19.93 -6.06 2.95
C LEU A 1004 18.95 -6.62 3.99
N VAL A 1005 18.82 -5.95 5.13
CA VAL A 1005 17.87 -6.34 6.18
C VAL A 1005 17.04 -5.13 6.54
N GLN A 1006 15.73 -5.35 6.63
CA GLN A 1006 14.72 -4.36 7.04
C GLN A 1006 13.96 -4.93 8.23
N ALA A 1007 13.83 -4.15 9.30
CA ALA A 1007 13.18 -4.58 10.53
C ALA A 1007 12.27 -3.49 11.09
N SER A 1008 10.99 -3.82 11.22
CA SER A 1008 9.95 -2.99 11.84
C SER A 1008 9.35 -3.73 13.04
N ASP A 1009 8.45 -3.11 13.79
CA ASP A 1009 7.79 -3.78 14.93
C ASP A 1009 6.93 -4.99 14.53
N ALA A 1010 6.64 -5.17 13.22
CA ALA A 1010 5.83 -6.25 12.69
C ALA A 1010 6.64 -7.41 12.09
N SER A 1011 7.72 -7.12 11.36
CA SER A 1011 8.51 -8.15 10.70
C SER A 1011 9.98 -7.77 10.52
N ILE A 1012 10.83 -8.78 10.37
CA ILE A 1012 12.21 -8.62 9.92
C ILE A 1012 12.45 -9.44 8.64
N THR A 1013 12.90 -8.77 7.59
CA THR A 1013 13.14 -9.37 6.27
C THR A 1013 14.63 -9.34 5.92
N PHE A 1014 15.17 -10.49 5.56
CA PHE A 1014 16.56 -10.70 5.13
C PHE A 1014 16.59 -10.97 3.63
N GLU A 1015 17.27 -10.11 2.86
CA GLU A 1015 17.35 -10.22 1.41
C GLU A 1015 18.80 -10.25 0.95
N PHE A 1016 19.19 -11.28 0.19
CA PHE A 1016 20.51 -11.32 -0.43
C PHE A 1016 20.46 -10.80 -1.87
N TRP A 1017 21.16 -9.69 -2.11
CA TRP A 1017 21.24 -9.02 -3.39
C TRP A 1017 22.62 -9.23 -4.02
N SER A 1018 22.63 -9.77 -5.24
CA SER A 1018 23.81 -9.94 -6.06
C SER A 1018 24.04 -8.74 -6.97
N ILE A 1019 25.29 -8.40 -7.24
CA ILE A 1019 25.65 -7.36 -8.24
C ILE A 1019 25.40 -7.81 -9.69
N ALA A 1020 25.01 -9.07 -9.90
CA ALA A 1020 24.67 -9.60 -11.21
C ALA A 1020 23.57 -8.74 -11.88
N ASP A 1021 23.76 -8.47 -13.17
CA ASP A 1021 22.85 -7.67 -14.00
C ASP A 1021 22.51 -6.27 -13.43
N GLY A 1022 23.39 -5.72 -12.58
CA GLY A 1022 23.22 -4.39 -11.97
C GLY A 1022 22.44 -4.39 -10.65
N GLY A 1023 22.12 -5.56 -10.10
CA GLY A 1023 21.35 -5.73 -8.86
C GLY A 1023 20.24 -6.78 -9.05
N THR A 1024 20.45 -7.99 -8.54
CA THR A 1024 19.49 -9.09 -8.62
C THR A 1024 19.22 -9.68 -7.24
N LEU A 1025 17.96 -9.71 -6.81
CA LEU A 1025 17.52 -10.41 -5.60
C LEU A 1025 17.66 -11.93 -5.80
N ILE A 1026 18.41 -12.60 -4.91
CA ILE A 1026 18.72 -14.03 -5.01
C ILE A 1026 17.90 -14.86 -4.01
N ASP A 1027 17.72 -14.35 -2.80
CA ASP A 1027 16.99 -15.02 -1.72
C ASP A 1027 16.36 -13.96 -0.81
N SER A 1028 15.17 -14.25 -0.31
CA SER A 1028 14.45 -13.41 0.65
C SER A 1028 13.83 -14.31 1.71
N TYR A 1029 13.93 -13.90 2.98
CA TYR A 1029 13.40 -14.62 4.12
C TYR A 1029 12.86 -13.64 5.15
N THR A 1030 11.57 -13.74 5.46
CA THR A 1030 10.89 -12.87 6.43
C THR A 1030 10.52 -13.66 7.67
N ILE A 1031 10.70 -13.04 8.83
CA ILE A 1031 10.18 -13.49 10.11
C ILE A 1031 9.13 -12.45 10.53
N ASP A 1032 7.87 -12.84 10.50
CA ASP A 1032 6.77 -12.05 11.05
C ASP A 1032 6.69 -12.28 12.56
N LEU A 1033 6.48 -11.23 13.37
CA LEU A 1033 6.18 -11.39 14.80
C LEU A 1033 4.67 -11.62 14.97
N PRO A 1034 4.24 -12.75 15.55
CA PRO A 1034 2.86 -12.90 15.99
C PRO A 1034 2.66 -11.99 17.21
N GLY A 1035 1.91 -10.90 17.06
CA GLY A 1035 1.58 -9.98 18.16
C GLY A 1035 1.61 -8.47 17.85
N ALA A 1036 1.95 -8.06 16.62
CA ALA A 1036 1.84 -6.66 16.17
C ALA A 1036 0.65 -6.41 15.23
N ASP A 1037 -0.23 -7.40 15.04
CA ASP A 1037 -1.41 -7.31 14.18
C ASP A 1037 -2.67 -7.44 15.04
N PRO A 1038 -3.52 -6.40 15.19
CA PRO A 1038 -4.92 -6.65 15.51
C PRO A 1038 -5.49 -7.45 14.34
N LEU A 1039 -5.73 -8.76 14.53
CA LEU A 1039 -6.43 -9.60 13.55
C LEU A 1039 -7.79 -8.97 13.23
N LEU A 1040 -7.83 -8.12 12.21
CA LEU A 1040 -9.01 -7.41 11.71
C LEU A 1040 -9.55 -8.22 10.53
N ALA A 1041 -10.55 -9.07 10.79
CA ALA A 1041 -11.31 -9.74 9.75
C ALA A 1041 -12.57 -8.92 9.44
N GLY A 1042 -12.93 -8.79 8.17
CA GLY A 1042 -14.23 -8.27 7.75
C GLY A 1042 -15.05 -9.39 7.15
N SER A 1043 -16.31 -9.53 7.59
CA SER A 1043 -17.32 -10.56 7.32
C SER A 1043 -17.25 -11.83 8.18
N ALA A 1044 -18.44 -12.37 8.54
CA ALA A 1044 -18.69 -13.51 9.44
C ALA A 1044 -17.63 -14.63 9.40
N ASP A 1045 -16.64 -14.55 10.28
CA ASP A 1045 -15.45 -15.39 10.31
C ASP A 1045 -15.24 -16.13 11.64
N LEU A 1046 -14.41 -17.18 11.58
CA LEU A 1046 -13.97 -17.96 12.75
C LEU A 1046 -12.54 -17.58 13.10
N ILE A 1047 -12.35 -16.92 14.24
CA ILE A 1047 -11.08 -16.32 14.67
C ILE A 1047 -10.52 -17.12 15.87
N TYR A 1048 -9.25 -17.52 15.76
CA TYR A 1048 -8.53 -18.18 16.83
C TYR A 1048 -7.32 -17.34 17.23
N GLY A 1049 -7.25 -16.99 18.52
CA GLY A 1049 -6.06 -16.49 19.18
C GLY A 1049 -5.05 -17.61 19.47
N ASP A 1050 -3.93 -17.24 20.08
CA ASP A 1050 -2.83 -18.14 20.41
C ASP A 1050 -2.86 -18.53 21.91
N PRO A 1051 -1.88 -19.29 22.44
CA PRO A 1051 -1.86 -19.69 23.86
C PRO A 1051 -1.49 -18.58 24.87
N TYR A 1052 -1.22 -17.35 24.44
CA TYR A 1052 -0.79 -16.20 25.25
C TYR A 1052 -1.88 -15.11 25.32
N ASN A 1053 -1.59 -13.95 25.94
CA ASN A 1053 -2.59 -12.88 26.12
C ASN A 1053 -2.97 -12.25 24.76
N ASP A 1054 -4.17 -12.55 24.28
CA ASP A 1054 -4.67 -12.07 22.98
C ASP A 1054 -5.60 -10.86 23.09
N SER A 1055 -5.62 -10.00 22.06
CA SER A 1055 -6.68 -9.01 21.81
C SER A 1055 -7.31 -9.31 20.44
N LEU A 1056 -8.57 -9.76 20.42
CA LEU A 1056 -9.28 -10.13 19.17
C LEU A 1056 -10.39 -9.13 18.88
N ASN A 1057 -10.62 -8.77 17.61
CA ASN A 1057 -11.70 -7.82 17.22
C ASN A 1057 -12.41 -8.27 15.93
N GLY A 1058 -13.70 -8.61 16.01
CA GLY A 1058 -14.50 -9.17 14.91
C GLY A 1058 -14.98 -8.17 13.86
N LEU A 1059 -14.93 -6.86 14.14
CA LEU A 1059 -15.41 -5.80 13.25
C LEU A 1059 -16.91 -5.88 12.91
N ALA A 1060 -17.28 -6.30 11.70
CA ALA A 1060 -18.68 -6.28 11.21
C ALA A 1060 -19.04 -7.61 10.55
N GLY A 1061 -20.05 -8.28 11.10
CA GLY A 1061 -20.51 -9.62 10.73
C GLY A 1061 -20.85 -10.45 11.97
N ASP A 1062 -21.30 -11.70 11.79
CA ASP A 1062 -21.53 -12.64 12.89
C ASP A 1062 -20.25 -13.48 13.13
N GLU A 1063 -19.39 -13.11 14.08
CA GLU A 1063 -18.09 -13.72 14.32
C GLU A 1063 -18.06 -14.80 15.44
N GLN A 1064 -17.11 -15.73 15.36
CA GLN A 1064 -16.74 -16.63 16.48
C GLN A 1064 -15.29 -16.42 16.90
N LEU A 1065 -15.06 -15.89 18.11
CA LEU A 1065 -13.73 -15.50 18.58
C LEU A 1065 -13.25 -16.41 19.73
N PHE A 1066 -12.06 -17.01 19.59
CA PHE A 1066 -11.50 -17.95 20.59
C PHE A 1066 -10.06 -17.60 20.98
N ALA A 1067 -9.84 -16.98 22.13
CA ALA A 1067 -8.53 -16.48 22.60
C ALA A 1067 -7.54 -17.53 23.16
N GLN A 1068 -7.67 -18.81 22.79
CA GLN A 1068 -6.92 -20.06 23.15
C GLN A 1068 -5.93 -20.19 24.38
N GLY A 1069 -5.79 -19.24 25.30
CA GLY A 1069 -5.02 -19.25 26.56
C GLY A 1069 -4.67 -17.84 27.06
N GLY A 1070 -4.07 -17.68 28.25
CA GLY A 1070 -3.61 -16.36 28.75
C GLY A 1070 -4.72 -15.52 29.41
N ASP A 1071 -4.48 -14.24 29.74
CA ASP A 1071 -5.54 -13.28 30.10
C ASP A 1071 -5.89 -12.48 28.83
N GLY A 1072 -6.96 -12.83 28.12
CA GLY A 1072 -7.31 -12.30 26.79
C GLY A 1072 -8.50 -11.31 26.75
N GLU A 1073 -8.62 -10.58 25.63
CA GLU A 1073 -9.65 -9.55 25.39
C GLU A 1073 -10.36 -9.72 24.02
N PRO A 1074 -11.26 -10.70 23.84
CA PRO A 1074 -12.04 -10.81 22.60
C PRO A 1074 -13.20 -9.80 22.54
N VAL A 1075 -13.29 -9.09 21.42
CA VAL A 1075 -14.31 -8.09 21.08
C VAL A 1075 -15.08 -8.56 19.85
N GLY A 1076 -16.41 -8.69 20.00
CA GLY A 1076 -17.37 -9.06 18.93
C GLY A 1076 -17.36 -8.04 17.81
N GLY A 1077 -18.06 -6.92 17.98
CA GLY A 1077 -18.13 -5.89 16.95
C GLY A 1077 -19.56 -5.46 16.67
N ALA A 1078 -19.98 -5.43 15.42
CA ALA A 1078 -21.37 -5.15 15.04
C ALA A 1078 -21.99 -6.41 14.40
N GLU A 1079 -23.24 -6.72 14.77
CA GLU A 1079 -24.03 -7.93 14.44
C GLU A 1079 -23.94 -9.03 15.52
N ASP A 1080 -24.37 -10.28 15.27
CA ASP A 1080 -24.57 -11.28 16.34
C ASP A 1080 -23.31 -12.17 16.56
N ASP A 1081 -22.53 -11.90 17.60
CA ASP A 1081 -21.20 -12.47 17.80
C ASP A 1081 -21.12 -13.59 18.86
N ALA A 1082 -20.00 -14.32 18.90
CA ALA A 1082 -19.73 -15.35 19.91
C ALA A 1082 -18.29 -15.30 20.48
N PRO A 1083 -17.97 -14.36 21.39
CA PRO A 1083 -16.67 -14.27 22.03
C PRO A 1083 -16.46 -15.35 23.11
N SER A 1084 -15.26 -15.95 23.12
CA SER A 1084 -14.83 -17.00 24.06
C SER A 1084 -13.38 -16.79 24.51
N GLY A 1085 -13.19 -16.67 25.83
CA GLY A 1085 -11.88 -16.47 26.46
C GLY A 1085 -10.98 -17.72 26.49
N ASN A 1086 -11.56 -18.93 26.69
CA ASN A 1086 -10.80 -20.17 26.95
C ASN A 1086 -9.92 -20.01 28.23
N PRO A 1087 -8.96 -20.90 28.59
CA PRO A 1087 -8.33 -20.84 29.92
C PRO A 1087 -7.60 -19.52 30.27
N GLY A 1088 -8.19 -18.68 31.13
CA GLY A 1088 -7.66 -17.34 31.42
C GLY A 1088 -8.40 -16.50 32.46
N ASN A 1089 -7.95 -15.27 32.75
CA ASN A 1089 -8.82 -14.22 33.34
C ASN A 1089 -9.15 -13.19 32.26
N ASP A 1090 -10.23 -13.43 31.53
CA ASP A 1090 -10.50 -12.74 30.27
C ASP A 1090 -11.47 -11.57 30.43
N TRP A 1091 -11.38 -10.61 29.52
CA TRP A 1091 -12.30 -9.48 29.36
C TRP A 1091 -13.05 -9.62 28.03
N LEU A 1092 -14.30 -10.03 28.09
CA LEU A 1092 -15.14 -10.28 26.91
C LEU A 1092 -16.01 -9.05 26.62
N TYR A 1093 -16.12 -8.71 25.33
CA TYR A 1093 -16.94 -7.61 24.80
C TYR A 1093 -17.80 -8.12 23.64
N GLY A 1094 -19.11 -7.92 23.72
CA GLY A 1094 -20.06 -8.26 22.64
C GLY A 1094 -20.24 -7.12 21.64
N GLN A 1095 -20.35 -5.88 22.15
CA GLN A 1095 -20.65 -4.65 21.41
C GLN A 1095 -22.10 -4.61 20.85
N ASP A 1096 -22.31 -4.24 19.59
CA ASP A 1096 -23.65 -4.00 19.02
C ASP A 1096 -24.22 -5.30 18.43
N GLY A 1097 -25.06 -6.04 19.14
CA GLY A 1097 -25.44 -7.39 18.66
C GLY A 1097 -26.46 -8.11 19.52
N ALA A 1098 -26.86 -9.31 19.11
CA ALA A 1098 -27.42 -10.33 20.02
C ALA A 1098 -26.40 -11.44 20.26
N ASP A 1099 -25.54 -11.22 21.25
CA ASP A 1099 -24.27 -11.93 21.36
C ASP A 1099 -24.35 -13.20 22.23
N VAL A 1100 -23.40 -14.10 22.01
CA VAL A 1100 -23.27 -15.39 22.69
C VAL A 1100 -21.90 -15.51 23.36
N PHE A 1101 -21.80 -15.06 24.60
CA PHE A 1101 -20.59 -15.26 25.42
C PHE A 1101 -20.40 -16.74 25.75
N GLN A 1102 -19.39 -17.38 25.14
CA GLN A 1102 -19.22 -18.83 25.18
C GLN A 1102 -18.11 -19.26 26.15
N PHE A 1103 -18.43 -20.26 26.98
CA PHE A 1103 -17.48 -20.89 27.91
C PHE A 1103 -17.44 -22.40 27.65
N THR A 1104 -16.28 -22.90 27.20
CA THR A 1104 -16.12 -24.29 26.74
C THR A 1104 -15.11 -25.14 27.51
N ASP A 1105 -14.27 -24.53 28.36
CA ASP A 1105 -13.19 -25.20 29.09
C ASP A 1105 -13.34 -25.05 30.62
N GLU A 1106 -13.12 -26.13 31.37
CA GLU A 1106 -13.17 -26.14 32.84
C GLU A 1106 -11.90 -25.60 33.52
N SER A 1107 -10.83 -25.37 32.75
CA SER A 1107 -9.56 -24.84 33.25
C SER A 1107 -9.46 -23.31 33.23
N ASP A 1108 -10.59 -22.66 32.95
CA ASP A 1108 -10.80 -21.21 32.92
C ASP A 1108 -10.68 -20.53 34.30
N GLY A 1109 -10.51 -19.22 34.31
CA GLY A 1109 -10.22 -18.37 35.48
C GLY A 1109 -11.31 -17.31 35.75
N ALA A 1110 -10.91 -16.13 36.23
CA ALA A 1110 -11.87 -15.10 36.62
C ALA A 1110 -12.18 -14.16 35.44
N ASN A 1111 -13.34 -14.35 34.81
CA ASN A 1111 -13.70 -13.65 33.59
C ASN A 1111 -14.62 -12.46 33.84
N PHE A 1112 -14.55 -11.46 32.97
CA PHE A 1112 -15.29 -10.21 33.03
C PHE A 1112 -16.04 -10.01 31.71
N ILE A 1113 -17.35 -9.77 31.78
CA ILE A 1113 -18.16 -9.34 30.64
C ILE A 1113 -18.57 -7.91 30.91
N THR A 1114 -18.23 -7.00 30.01
CA THR A 1114 -18.28 -5.55 30.30
C THR A 1114 -19.52 -4.84 29.77
N ASP A 1115 -20.20 -5.42 28.79
CA ASP A 1115 -21.25 -4.78 27.99
C ASP A 1115 -22.52 -5.62 27.79
N PHE A 1116 -22.67 -6.72 28.54
CA PHE A 1116 -23.84 -7.63 28.46
C PHE A 1116 -25.21 -6.92 28.48
N GLU A 1117 -26.05 -7.17 27.48
CA GLU A 1117 -27.41 -6.64 27.35
C GLU A 1117 -28.50 -7.69 27.71
N ASP A 1118 -29.20 -7.46 28.82
CA ASP A 1118 -30.31 -8.32 29.29
C ASP A 1118 -31.44 -8.49 28.26
N GLY A 1119 -31.76 -9.74 27.94
CA GLY A 1119 -32.81 -10.11 26.98
C GLY A 1119 -32.43 -9.97 25.50
N ILE A 1120 -31.18 -9.60 25.21
CA ILE A 1120 -30.58 -9.55 23.88
C ILE A 1120 -29.44 -10.58 23.82
N ASP A 1121 -28.49 -10.50 24.76
CA ASP A 1121 -27.34 -11.40 24.82
C ASP A 1121 -27.63 -12.67 25.63
N VAL A 1122 -26.80 -13.70 25.41
CA VAL A 1122 -26.87 -14.95 26.16
C VAL A 1122 -25.49 -15.46 26.55
N ILE A 1123 -25.42 -16.09 27.72
CA ILE A 1123 -24.21 -16.79 28.20
C ILE A 1123 -24.37 -18.28 27.92
N ARG A 1124 -23.43 -18.86 27.16
CA ARG A 1124 -23.46 -20.27 26.78
C ARG A 1124 -22.39 -21.07 27.52
N PHE A 1125 -22.83 -22.13 28.20
CA PHE A 1125 -21.96 -23.16 28.77
C PHE A 1125 -22.01 -24.41 27.91
N GLU A 1126 -20.85 -24.84 27.42
CA GLU A 1126 -20.70 -26.06 26.62
C GLU A 1126 -19.59 -26.93 27.21
N ASN A 1127 -19.83 -28.23 27.37
CA ASN A 1127 -18.85 -29.19 27.91
C ASN A 1127 -18.32 -28.91 29.34
N ILE A 1128 -18.96 -28.04 30.14
CA ILE A 1128 -18.61 -27.80 31.55
C ILE A 1128 -19.25 -28.84 32.48
N THR A 1129 -18.43 -29.63 33.17
CA THR A 1129 -18.90 -30.69 34.09
C THR A 1129 -19.63 -30.10 35.30
N ASN A 1130 -20.82 -30.61 35.58
CA ASN A 1130 -21.73 -30.22 36.67
C ASN A 1130 -22.49 -28.89 36.50
N VAL A 1131 -22.50 -28.30 35.30
CA VAL A 1131 -23.40 -27.21 34.95
C VAL A 1131 -24.31 -27.67 33.82
N SER A 1132 -25.57 -27.94 34.13
CA SER A 1132 -26.54 -28.54 33.20
C SER A 1132 -27.87 -27.81 33.15
N ASP A 1133 -28.17 -27.01 34.17
CA ASP A 1133 -29.29 -26.09 34.19
C ASP A 1133 -28.99 -24.85 35.05
N PHE A 1134 -29.88 -23.86 34.99
CA PHE A 1134 -29.75 -22.58 35.69
C PHE A 1134 -29.63 -22.72 37.22
N GLU A 1135 -30.15 -23.80 37.83
CA GLU A 1135 -30.07 -24.00 39.27
C GLU A 1135 -28.68 -24.48 39.73
N ASP A 1136 -27.83 -24.90 38.79
CA ASP A 1136 -26.44 -25.26 39.05
C ASP A 1136 -25.53 -24.03 39.22
N LEU A 1137 -26.01 -22.82 38.88
CA LEU A 1137 -25.26 -21.56 38.96
C LEU A 1137 -25.44 -20.85 40.31
N GLY A 1138 -24.33 -20.39 40.91
CA GLY A 1138 -24.35 -19.52 42.08
C GLY A 1138 -24.32 -18.04 41.68
N PHE A 1139 -25.12 -17.18 42.31
CA PHE A 1139 -25.14 -15.75 42.00
C PHE A 1139 -24.90 -14.90 43.25
N ALA A 1140 -24.11 -13.84 43.12
CA ALA A 1140 -23.88 -12.86 44.16
C ALA A 1140 -23.72 -11.45 43.58
N GLN A 1141 -24.46 -10.48 44.14
CA GLN A 1141 -24.25 -9.07 43.82
C GLN A 1141 -22.99 -8.53 44.52
N SER A 1142 -22.11 -7.86 43.78
CA SER A 1142 -20.91 -7.19 44.27
C SER A 1142 -20.84 -5.75 43.76
N GLY A 1143 -21.36 -4.79 44.53
CA GLY A 1143 -21.46 -3.41 44.05
C GLY A 1143 -22.45 -3.32 42.88
N PRO A 1144 -22.11 -2.64 41.76
CA PRO A 1144 -22.96 -2.62 40.58
C PRO A 1144 -22.90 -3.91 39.76
N ASP A 1145 -21.96 -4.82 40.06
CA ASP A 1145 -21.69 -6.01 39.25
C ASP A 1145 -22.38 -7.26 39.80
N THR A 1146 -22.72 -8.19 38.91
CA THR A 1146 -23.20 -9.53 39.27
C THR A 1146 -22.10 -10.56 39.06
N VAL A 1147 -21.78 -11.33 40.11
CA VAL A 1147 -20.81 -12.43 40.06
C VAL A 1147 -21.54 -13.76 39.97
N ILE A 1148 -21.28 -14.50 38.90
CA ILE A 1148 -21.72 -15.86 38.65
C ILE A 1148 -20.59 -16.80 39.08
N THR A 1149 -20.90 -17.73 39.98
CA THR A 1149 -19.95 -18.69 40.55
C THR A 1149 -20.28 -20.09 40.08
N LEU A 1150 -19.29 -20.72 39.41
CA LEU A 1150 -19.28 -22.13 39.07
C LEU A 1150 -18.32 -22.87 40.02
N ASP A 1151 -18.37 -24.20 40.04
CA ASP A 1151 -17.42 -25.01 40.82
C ASP A 1151 -15.97 -24.91 40.29
N ALA A 1152 -15.81 -24.54 39.01
CA ALA A 1152 -14.52 -24.45 38.31
C ALA A 1152 -13.94 -23.02 38.29
N PHE A 1153 -14.76 -22.02 37.97
CA PHE A 1153 -14.32 -20.63 37.73
C PHE A 1153 -15.44 -19.60 38.00
N THR A 1154 -15.18 -18.30 37.80
CA THR A 1154 -16.16 -17.22 38.06
C THR A 1154 -16.30 -16.27 36.88
N ILE A 1155 -17.53 -15.80 36.63
CA ILE A 1155 -17.83 -14.78 35.62
C ILE A 1155 -18.41 -13.56 36.32
N THR A 1156 -17.88 -12.37 36.03
CA THR A 1156 -18.38 -11.10 36.56
C THR A 1156 -19.03 -10.29 35.43
N LEU A 1157 -20.33 -10.07 35.52
CA LEU A 1157 -21.06 -9.15 34.65
C LEU A 1157 -20.97 -7.75 35.23
N ARG A 1158 -20.30 -6.85 34.51
CA ARG A 1158 -20.11 -5.47 34.93
C ARG A 1158 -21.41 -4.68 34.83
N ASP A 1159 -21.71 -3.90 35.86
CA ASP A 1159 -22.87 -3.00 35.89
C ASP A 1159 -24.26 -3.67 35.67
N ILE A 1160 -24.36 -4.99 35.86
CA ILE A 1160 -25.60 -5.76 35.80
C ILE A 1160 -26.15 -6.09 37.20
N ASP A 1161 -27.44 -5.81 37.41
CA ASP A 1161 -28.18 -6.17 38.61
C ASP A 1161 -28.68 -7.62 38.53
N ILE A 1162 -28.38 -8.43 39.55
CA ILE A 1162 -28.79 -9.84 39.64
C ILE A 1162 -30.29 -10.06 39.45
N ASP A 1163 -31.13 -9.06 39.76
CA ASP A 1163 -32.59 -9.17 39.64
C ASP A 1163 -33.09 -9.15 38.17
N VAL A 1164 -32.25 -8.78 37.19
CA VAL A 1164 -32.63 -8.80 35.76
C VAL A 1164 -32.40 -10.17 35.10
N LEU A 1165 -31.42 -10.94 35.59
CA LEU A 1165 -31.05 -12.23 35.01
C LEU A 1165 -32.07 -13.35 35.33
N GLY A 1166 -32.32 -14.20 34.34
CA GLY A 1166 -33.17 -15.37 34.46
C GLY A 1166 -32.81 -16.51 33.49
N PRO A 1167 -33.57 -17.62 33.51
CA PRO A 1167 -33.27 -18.78 32.66
C PRO A 1167 -33.14 -18.52 31.15
N PRO A 1168 -33.78 -17.51 30.52
CA PRO A 1168 -33.58 -17.21 29.11
C PRO A 1168 -32.18 -16.70 28.73
N ASP A 1169 -31.46 -16.11 29.67
CA ASP A 1169 -30.15 -15.48 29.43
C ASP A 1169 -29.00 -16.51 29.42
N PHE A 1170 -29.33 -17.79 29.60
CA PHE A 1170 -28.38 -18.88 29.74
C PHE A 1170 -28.71 -20.05 28.82
N VAL A 1171 -27.69 -20.53 28.11
CA VAL A 1171 -27.77 -21.72 27.25
C VAL A 1171 -26.85 -22.79 27.82
N PHE A 1172 -27.41 -23.99 28.05
CA PHE A 1172 -26.68 -25.15 28.57
C PHE A 1172 -26.65 -26.24 27.49
N ALA A 1173 -25.46 -26.67 27.06
CA ALA A 1173 -25.25 -27.65 25.98
C ALA A 1173 -24.46 -28.89 26.42
#